data_AF-A0A7S1ZPJ3-F1
#
_entry.id   AF-A0A7S1ZPJ3-F1
#
_cell.length_a   1.000
_cell.length_b   1.000
_cell.length_c   1.000
_cell.angle_alpha   90.00
_cell.angle_beta   90.00
_cell.angle_gamma   90.00
#
_symmetry.space_group_name_H-M   'P 1'
#
loop_
_entity.id
_entity.type
_entity.pdbx_description
1 polymer ?
#
loop_
_entity_poly.entity_id
_entity_poly.type
_entity_poly.pdbx_seq_one_letter_code
_entity_poly.pdbx_strand_id
1 'polypeptide(L)'
;MSSSTTKPKKHWKDQLVTLNNHVHSRRYHKCQSLSSDVLKDAKDDDDDDDENKIPPHIQRMIESIHAKSLLQLGKFEECIDFCKSLRVSRQKDAQKQKDDAEGGSTVVFHLVEEEVYALYRLGRYETCRDLCRRIIDKQQQNAVVTKEELTGLQHVYAQCLYRLHDETNGLQMYQNLVKEEVVQDEEEKEEIYANVMALSVANHSVSILQNDEEEEGLVQQILNKQHDDGVVSYDLLYNIATHLLLRSTSTSDVRKALVLLDKAKDECVRSLQDDYDQVDDDDEDHDDEEGDAAEDVDKEAKKQNDMEAELNKETAPIRANKALGLLLLGGDENCQNAKRLYEKLVSSSSTTGGGNNGVNNAALVAASNNLALVQRESLFDSWKRMPHFNQSSSDKKKDSAAFKTPMTTPMQTRIILYNRAILLYKMGKVSEANQVLFTLKKVLKQSSLSVSGGSDGNKARKKKKKGGGTSSSLDDNEIGDAPPAPPSTNADILFWNAKITILESELLRKEDRVNESEKSIQECLSSLKEHLKNNKKGGDDIVLEYTLAMLLLYQAQLKEDEDNNDEKSNDKIQSYIQILSSLPPKIHSKPGVIATLASLYNLMGDTEKASSLLEETSSTSGGGIHAAKVVAMGDFKFQLGLYQDAADLYESFLQQHEEEGGDDGDEDNDIMVVTAKLVRALSFVDEEKAEEYAARLPLIGGGDYEDDSEEEDEEEENAAMLDGEELEGMDIPRISKKIGGKGKRAILSGGGDNRDGEQRKKKNREAILRQRAKKREQYLKKLESEGRYNPDRPAKPDPERWIPKNQRSYNRRGRRGRNKFVGAQGGGTGAGADREAAKLDAAARAAERNEGGVSSKPSTAHMKVGSSGAVRKGGRRR
;
A
#
# COMPACT_ATOMS: atom_id res chain seq x y z
N MET A 1 -66.00 7.66 -18.89
CA MET A 1 -65.49 6.56 -19.72
C MET A 1 -64.30 7.07 -20.52
N SER A 2 -63.09 6.98 -19.98
CA SER A 2 -61.88 7.20 -20.79
C SER A 2 -61.55 5.87 -21.46
N SER A 3 -61.78 5.77 -22.77
CA SER A 3 -61.33 4.62 -23.57
C SER A 3 -59.80 4.59 -23.50
N SER A 4 -59.24 3.69 -22.69
CA SER A 4 -57.81 3.42 -22.70
C SER A 4 -57.51 2.78 -24.06
N THR A 5 -56.96 3.56 -24.98
CA THR A 5 -56.43 3.05 -26.24
C THR A 5 -55.19 2.23 -25.91
N THR A 6 -55.36 0.93 -25.76
CA THR A 6 -54.25 -0.02 -25.64
C THR A 6 -53.44 0.06 -26.93
N LYS A 7 -52.15 0.41 -26.83
CA LYS A 7 -51.25 0.39 -27.98
C LYS A 7 -51.20 -1.05 -28.52
N PRO A 8 -51.21 -1.26 -29.85
CA PRO A 8 -51.09 -2.60 -30.40
C PRO A 8 -49.79 -3.24 -29.88
N LYS A 9 -49.91 -4.45 -29.31
CA LYS A 9 -48.75 -5.25 -28.89
C LYS A 9 -47.85 -5.46 -30.12
N LYS A 10 -46.57 -5.10 -30.00
CA LYS A 10 -45.61 -5.35 -31.08
C LYS A 10 -45.21 -6.83 -31.05
N HIS A 11 -44.99 -7.42 -32.22
CA HIS A 11 -44.53 -8.80 -32.29
C HIS A 11 -43.10 -8.91 -31.73
N TRP A 12 -42.79 -9.97 -30.96
CA TRP A 12 -41.49 -10.12 -30.28
C TRP A 12 -40.28 -10.07 -31.23
N LYS A 13 -40.45 -10.57 -32.47
CA LYS A 13 -39.45 -10.48 -33.55
C LYS A 13 -39.02 -9.04 -33.85
N ASP A 14 -39.95 -8.09 -33.92
CA ASP A 14 -39.64 -6.68 -34.19
C ASP A 14 -38.92 -6.03 -33.01
N GLN A 15 -39.34 -6.41 -31.80
CA GLN A 15 -38.69 -5.97 -30.57
C GLN A 15 -37.27 -6.54 -30.47
N LEU A 16 -37.01 -7.76 -30.95
CA LEU A 16 -35.67 -8.37 -30.95
C LEU A 16 -34.70 -7.64 -31.88
N VAL A 17 -35.14 -7.24 -33.07
CA VAL A 17 -34.32 -6.41 -33.99
C VAL A 17 -33.98 -5.07 -33.32
N THR A 18 -34.98 -4.44 -32.69
CA THR A 18 -34.79 -3.18 -31.96
C THR A 18 -33.82 -3.36 -30.79
N LEU A 19 -33.93 -4.47 -30.04
CA LEU A 19 -33.05 -4.81 -28.93
C LEU A 19 -31.62 -5.02 -29.41
N ASN A 20 -31.43 -5.75 -30.52
CA ASN A 20 -30.12 -5.97 -31.12
C ASN A 20 -29.44 -4.64 -31.51
N ASN A 21 -30.18 -3.73 -32.14
CA ASN A 21 -29.67 -2.40 -32.50
C ASN A 21 -29.26 -1.60 -31.25
N HIS A 22 -30.03 -1.67 -30.18
CA HIS A 22 -29.69 -1.01 -28.92
C HIS A 22 -28.46 -1.62 -28.23
N VAL A 23 -28.27 -2.94 -28.31
CA VAL A 23 -27.06 -3.63 -27.81
C VAL A 23 -25.82 -3.15 -28.58
N HIS A 24 -25.87 -3.13 -29.91
CA HIS A 24 -24.77 -2.65 -30.75
C HIS A 24 -24.47 -1.17 -30.53
N SER A 25 -25.50 -0.35 -30.29
CA SER A 25 -25.35 1.08 -29.99
C SER A 25 -25.00 1.36 -28.51
N ARG A 26 -24.73 0.33 -27.69
CA ARG A 26 -24.47 0.42 -26.23
C ARG A 26 -25.54 1.22 -25.45
N ARG A 27 -26.80 1.24 -25.93
CA ARG A 27 -27.92 1.97 -25.30
C ARG A 27 -28.60 1.12 -24.21
N TYR A 28 -27.85 0.78 -23.16
CA TYR A 28 -28.26 -0.21 -22.15
C TYR A 28 -29.58 0.13 -21.41
N HIS A 29 -29.91 1.40 -21.22
CA HIS A 29 -31.20 1.82 -20.65
C HIS A 29 -32.40 1.41 -21.53
N LYS A 30 -32.25 1.51 -22.86
CA LYS A 30 -33.29 1.05 -23.80
C LYS A 30 -33.33 -0.47 -23.86
N CYS A 31 -32.16 -1.13 -23.80
CA CYS A 31 -32.10 -2.58 -23.70
C CYS A 31 -32.83 -3.09 -22.46
N GLN A 32 -32.59 -2.50 -21.29
CA GLN A 32 -33.24 -2.87 -20.03
C GLN A 32 -34.76 -2.75 -20.14
N SER A 33 -35.27 -1.60 -20.59
CA SER A 33 -36.71 -1.36 -20.71
C SER A 33 -37.35 -2.34 -21.70
N LEU A 34 -36.79 -2.45 -22.90
CA LEU A 34 -37.37 -3.26 -23.98
C LEU A 34 -37.33 -4.75 -23.65
N SER A 35 -36.22 -5.26 -23.09
CA SER A 35 -36.13 -6.66 -22.66
C SER A 35 -37.07 -6.97 -21.49
N SER A 36 -37.25 -6.04 -20.54
CA SER A 36 -38.22 -6.20 -19.44
C SER A 36 -39.66 -6.29 -19.96
N ASP A 37 -40.01 -5.45 -20.93
CA ASP A 37 -41.35 -5.43 -21.52
C ASP A 37 -41.62 -6.73 -22.28
N VAL A 38 -40.68 -7.18 -23.13
CA VAL A 38 -40.79 -8.45 -23.87
C VAL A 38 -40.94 -9.65 -22.92
N LEU A 39 -40.20 -9.68 -21.81
CA LEU A 39 -40.26 -10.77 -20.83
C LEU A 39 -41.54 -10.75 -19.98
N LYS A 40 -42.19 -9.60 -19.82
CA LYS A 40 -43.51 -9.49 -19.16
C LYS A 40 -44.60 -9.97 -20.09
N ASP A 41 -44.60 -9.50 -21.34
CA ASP A 41 -45.56 -9.91 -22.36
C ASP A 41 -45.55 -11.45 -22.53
N ALA A 42 -44.35 -12.07 -22.50
CA ALA A 42 -44.20 -13.52 -22.58
C ALA A 42 -44.76 -14.32 -21.39
N LYS A 43 -45.01 -13.70 -20.23
CA LYS A 43 -45.61 -14.35 -19.05
C LYS A 43 -47.13 -14.23 -19.02
N ASP A 44 -47.66 -13.21 -19.68
CA ASP A 44 -49.10 -12.91 -19.68
C ASP A 44 -49.83 -13.62 -20.84
N ASP A 45 -49.11 -14.08 -21.86
CA ASP A 45 -49.67 -14.82 -23.01
C ASP A 45 -49.84 -16.32 -22.66
N ASP A 46 -50.90 -16.64 -21.90
CA ASP A 46 -51.43 -18.01 -21.72
C ASP A 46 -52.32 -18.46 -22.90
N ASP A 47 -52.49 -17.62 -23.93
CA ASP A 47 -53.33 -17.90 -25.09
C ASP A 47 -52.72 -19.01 -25.97
N ASP A 48 -53.56 -19.96 -26.42
CA ASP A 48 -53.19 -21.16 -27.20
C ASP A 48 -52.60 -20.89 -28.61
N ASP A 49 -52.33 -19.64 -28.96
CA ASP A 49 -51.74 -19.26 -30.26
C ASP A 49 -50.22 -19.52 -30.25
N ASP A 50 -49.84 -20.74 -30.65
CA ASP A 50 -48.45 -21.22 -30.77
C ASP A 50 -47.52 -20.27 -31.56
N GLU A 51 -48.06 -19.44 -32.46
CA GLU A 51 -47.27 -18.55 -33.33
C GLU A 51 -46.64 -17.36 -32.58
N ASN A 52 -47.21 -16.94 -31.45
CA ASN A 52 -46.72 -15.81 -30.65
C ASN A 52 -45.80 -16.21 -29.50
N LYS A 53 -45.70 -17.50 -29.19
CA LYS A 53 -44.89 -18.00 -28.07
C LYS A 53 -43.40 -17.83 -28.36
N ILE A 54 -42.68 -17.15 -27.45
CA ILE A 54 -41.24 -16.94 -27.59
C ILE A 54 -40.53 -18.30 -27.47
N PRO A 55 -39.70 -18.71 -28.45
CA PRO A 55 -38.93 -19.94 -28.34
C PRO A 55 -38.00 -19.90 -27.11
N PRO A 56 -37.84 -21.01 -26.35
CA PRO A 56 -37.07 -21.01 -25.10
C PRO A 56 -35.61 -20.52 -25.23
N HIS A 57 -34.97 -20.75 -26.37
CA HIS A 57 -33.60 -20.27 -26.62
C HIS A 57 -33.55 -18.76 -26.83
N ILE A 58 -34.56 -18.17 -27.50
CA ILE A 58 -34.69 -16.71 -27.66
C ILE A 58 -35.00 -16.08 -26.30
N GLN A 59 -35.89 -16.68 -25.50
CA GLN A 59 -36.17 -16.20 -24.16
C GLN A 59 -34.90 -16.15 -23.30
N ARG A 60 -34.07 -17.21 -23.31
CA ARG A 60 -32.76 -17.23 -22.62
C ARG A 60 -31.82 -16.10 -23.09
N MET A 61 -31.79 -15.84 -24.38
CA MET A 61 -30.99 -14.75 -24.93
C MET A 61 -31.49 -13.38 -24.44
N ILE A 62 -32.81 -13.16 -24.43
CA ILE A 62 -33.40 -11.91 -23.91
C ILE A 62 -33.15 -11.77 -22.40
N GLU A 63 -33.26 -12.85 -21.64
CA GLU A 63 -32.94 -12.88 -20.21
C GLU A 63 -31.45 -12.51 -19.96
N SER A 64 -30.51 -13.04 -20.76
CA SER A 64 -29.09 -12.66 -20.68
C SER A 64 -28.85 -11.20 -21.06
N ILE A 65 -29.47 -10.70 -22.14
CA ILE A 65 -29.38 -9.28 -22.52
C ILE A 65 -29.93 -8.39 -21.39
N HIS A 66 -31.03 -8.80 -20.75
CA HIS A 66 -31.60 -8.06 -19.62
C HIS A 66 -30.62 -7.99 -18.45
N ALA A 67 -30.09 -9.13 -18.00
CA ALA A 67 -29.12 -9.18 -16.91
C ALA A 67 -27.85 -8.37 -17.23
N LYS A 68 -27.26 -8.54 -18.41
CA LYS A 68 -26.09 -7.76 -18.84
C LYS A 68 -26.39 -6.25 -18.90
N SER A 69 -27.58 -5.85 -19.33
CA SER A 69 -27.99 -4.43 -19.32
C SER A 69 -28.08 -3.86 -17.89
N LEU A 70 -28.56 -4.65 -16.91
CA LEU A 70 -28.58 -4.25 -15.51
C LEU A 70 -27.17 -4.04 -14.96
N LEU A 71 -26.24 -4.94 -15.29
CA LEU A 71 -24.83 -4.83 -14.90
C LEU A 71 -24.17 -3.57 -15.46
N GLN A 72 -24.36 -3.30 -16.76
CA GLN A 72 -23.80 -2.10 -17.42
C GLN A 72 -24.40 -0.79 -16.89
N LEU A 73 -25.62 -0.83 -16.36
CA LEU A 73 -26.25 0.31 -15.68
C LEU A 73 -25.88 0.43 -14.20
N GLY A 74 -25.04 -0.46 -13.66
CA GLY A 74 -24.67 -0.49 -12.25
C GLY A 74 -25.80 -0.94 -11.31
N LYS A 75 -26.87 -1.53 -11.84
CA LYS A 75 -28.05 -2.00 -11.10
C LYS A 75 -27.86 -3.43 -10.58
N PHE A 76 -26.80 -3.64 -9.79
CA PHE A 76 -26.38 -4.97 -9.35
C PHE A 76 -27.42 -5.69 -8.49
N GLU A 77 -28.13 -4.98 -7.59
CA GLU A 77 -29.15 -5.60 -6.74
C GLU A 77 -30.35 -6.11 -7.55
N GLU A 78 -30.82 -5.31 -8.53
CA GLU A 78 -31.89 -5.70 -9.46
C GLU A 78 -31.47 -6.92 -10.29
N CYS A 79 -30.20 -7.00 -10.71
CA CYS A 79 -29.66 -8.15 -11.43
C CYS A 79 -29.71 -9.44 -10.58
N ILE A 80 -29.32 -9.35 -9.31
CA ILE A 80 -29.37 -10.50 -8.38
C ILE A 80 -30.81 -10.98 -8.18
N ASP A 81 -31.73 -10.05 -7.94
CA ASP A 81 -33.15 -10.38 -7.75
C ASP A 81 -33.74 -11.01 -9.00
N PHE A 82 -33.39 -10.49 -10.17
CA PHE A 82 -33.79 -11.06 -11.46
C PHE A 82 -33.27 -12.51 -11.62
N CYS A 83 -31.97 -12.75 -11.46
CA CYS A 83 -31.38 -14.09 -11.57
C CYS A 83 -31.98 -15.09 -10.56
N LYS A 84 -32.20 -14.66 -9.31
CA LYS A 84 -32.86 -15.49 -8.28
C LYS A 84 -34.30 -15.81 -8.64
N SER A 85 -35.06 -14.84 -9.17
CA SER A 85 -36.45 -15.05 -9.57
C SER A 85 -36.56 -16.07 -10.71
N LEU A 86 -35.66 -15.99 -11.70
CA LEU A 86 -35.58 -16.94 -12.81
C LEU A 86 -35.24 -18.35 -12.32
N ARG A 87 -34.27 -18.47 -11.41
CA ARG A 87 -33.89 -19.76 -10.79
C ARG A 87 -35.09 -20.41 -10.08
N VAL A 88 -35.84 -19.65 -9.29
CA VAL A 88 -37.03 -20.16 -8.58
C VAL A 88 -38.13 -20.56 -9.55
N SER A 89 -38.37 -19.79 -10.62
CA SER A 89 -39.36 -20.14 -11.66
C SER A 89 -38.99 -21.47 -12.31
N ARG A 90 -37.74 -21.60 -12.79
CA ARG A 90 -37.28 -22.82 -13.47
C ARG A 90 -37.23 -24.04 -12.57
N GLN A 91 -36.94 -23.87 -11.28
CA GLN A 91 -37.02 -24.97 -10.32
C GLN A 91 -38.45 -25.49 -10.17
N LYS A 92 -39.45 -24.61 -10.19
CA LYS A 92 -40.87 -25.02 -10.18
C LYS A 92 -41.25 -25.75 -11.47
N ASP A 93 -40.79 -25.25 -12.62
CA ASP A 93 -41.08 -25.88 -13.91
C ASP A 93 -40.39 -27.25 -14.04
N ALA A 94 -39.14 -27.35 -13.61
CA ALA A 94 -38.41 -28.62 -13.55
C ALA A 94 -39.04 -29.62 -12.56
N GLN A 95 -39.55 -29.13 -11.42
CA GLN A 95 -40.25 -29.98 -10.46
C GLN A 95 -41.56 -30.53 -11.05
N LYS A 96 -42.31 -29.71 -11.79
CA LYS A 96 -43.52 -30.17 -12.51
C LYS A 96 -43.17 -31.22 -13.57
N GLN A 97 -42.14 -30.98 -14.38
CA GLN A 97 -41.72 -31.94 -15.42
C GLN A 97 -41.18 -33.26 -14.87
N LYS A 98 -40.57 -33.23 -13.69
CA LYS A 98 -40.05 -34.44 -13.02
C LYS A 98 -41.17 -35.37 -12.55
N ASP A 99 -42.36 -34.84 -12.28
CA ASP A 99 -43.52 -35.65 -11.96
C ASP A 99 -44.03 -36.43 -13.20
N ASP A 100 -43.64 -36.00 -14.42
CA ASP A 100 -44.07 -36.59 -15.70
C ASP A 100 -42.99 -37.46 -16.39
N ALA A 101 -41.70 -37.35 -16.01
CA ALA A 101 -40.60 -38.08 -16.65
C ALA A 101 -39.56 -38.62 -15.64
N GLU A 102 -39.24 -39.92 -15.69
CA GLU A 102 -38.27 -40.60 -14.81
C GLU A 102 -36.78 -40.20 -15.06
N GLY A 103 -36.51 -39.18 -15.88
CA GLY A 103 -35.17 -38.66 -16.14
C GLY A 103 -34.76 -37.58 -15.13
N GLY A 104 -33.63 -37.76 -14.45
CA GLY A 104 -33.08 -36.76 -13.53
C GLY A 104 -32.82 -35.41 -14.21
N SER A 105 -33.65 -34.41 -13.91
CA SER A 105 -33.49 -33.04 -14.44
C SER A 105 -32.20 -32.40 -13.91
N THR A 106 -31.22 -32.21 -14.79
CA THR A 106 -30.05 -31.35 -14.54
C THR A 106 -30.53 -29.91 -14.37
N VAL A 107 -30.37 -29.35 -13.17
CA VAL A 107 -30.69 -27.94 -12.92
C VAL A 107 -29.70 -27.09 -13.73
N VAL A 108 -30.17 -26.50 -14.83
CA VAL A 108 -29.37 -25.62 -15.69
C VAL A 108 -29.11 -24.31 -14.94
N PHE A 109 -27.85 -24.06 -14.61
CA PHE A 109 -27.35 -22.83 -14.01
C PHE A 109 -27.32 -21.70 -15.04
N HIS A 110 -28.46 -21.05 -15.28
CA HIS A 110 -28.55 -19.93 -16.22
C HIS A 110 -28.30 -18.59 -15.50
N LEU A 111 -27.55 -17.69 -16.16
CA LEU A 111 -27.18 -16.35 -15.70
C LEU A 111 -26.40 -16.29 -14.38
N VAL A 112 -25.61 -17.33 -14.14
CA VAL A 112 -24.82 -17.41 -12.92
C VAL A 112 -23.66 -16.43 -12.93
N GLU A 113 -22.98 -16.28 -14.06
CA GLU A 113 -21.86 -15.34 -14.19
C GLU A 113 -22.33 -13.92 -13.86
N GLU A 114 -23.50 -13.51 -14.38
CA GLU A 114 -24.07 -12.20 -14.10
C GLU A 114 -24.47 -12.03 -12.62
N GLU A 115 -25.04 -13.06 -11.98
CA GLU A 115 -25.36 -13.02 -10.54
C GLU A 115 -24.11 -12.95 -9.67
N VAL A 116 -23.10 -13.75 -9.98
CA VAL A 116 -21.82 -13.77 -9.26
C VAL A 116 -21.09 -12.44 -9.42
N TYR A 117 -21.03 -11.90 -10.64
CA TYR A 117 -20.43 -10.60 -10.91
C TYR A 117 -21.17 -9.48 -10.17
N ALA A 118 -22.51 -9.49 -10.16
CA ALA A 118 -23.28 -8.54 -9.37
C ALA A 118 -23.00 -8.64 -7.86
N LEU A 119 -22.89 -9.86 -7.32
CA LEU A 119 -22.51 -10.09 -5.92
C LEU A 119 -21.11 -9.54 -5.61
N TYR A 120 -20.15 -9.77 -6.51
CA TYR A 120 -18.79 -9.24 -6.39
C TYR A 120 -18.79 -7.71 -6.36
N ARG A 121 -19.48 -7.05 -7.30
CA ARG A 121 -19.56 -5.58 -7.38
C ARG A 121 -20.25 -4.93 -6.19
N LEU A 122 -21.16 -5.65 -5.52
CA LEU A 122 -21.79 -5.21 -4.27
C LEU A 122 -20.95 -5.48 -3.01
N GLY A 123 -19.75 -6.07 -3.16
CA GLY A 123 -18.88 -6.42 -2.03
C GLY A 123 -19.38 -7.63 -1.22
N ARG A 124 -20.32 -8.42 -1.75
CA ARG A 124 -20.86 -9.63 -1.09
C ARG A 124 -19.98 -10.85 -1.39
N TYR A 125 -18.68 -10.73 -1.10
CA TYR A 125 -17.64 -11.68 -1.54
C TYR A 125 -17.85 -13.10 -0.99
N GLU A 126 -18.36 -13.27 0.23
CA GLU A 126 -18.62 -14.59 0.82
C GLU A 126 -19.72 -15.34 0.06
N THR A 127 -20.82 -14.64 -0.26
CA THR A 127 -21.92 -15.21 -1.04
C THR A 127 -21.50 -15.47 -2.48
N CYS A 128 -20.68 -14.58 -3.08
CA CYS A 128 -20.03 -14.80 -4.38
C CYS A 128 -19.23 -16.11 -4.37
N ARG A 129 -18.26 -16.23 -3.44
CA ARG A 129 -17.38 -17.39 -3.31
C ARG A 129 -18.16 -18.69 -3.19
N ASP A 130 -19.15 -18.74 -2.29
CA ASP A 130 -19.93 -19.95 -2.04
C ASP A 130 -20.80 -20.34 -3.25
N LEU A 131 -21.28 -19.37 -4.02
CA LEU A 131 -22.01 -19.61 -5.26
C LEU A 131 -21.09 -20.14 -6.37
N CYS A 132 -19.94 -19.50 -6.60
CA CYS A 132 -18.92 -19.97 -7.55
C CYS A 132 -18.49 -21.40 -7.25
N ARG A 133 -18.06 -21.67 -6.02
CA ARG A 133 -17.56 -22.98 -5.59
C ARG A 133 -18.59 -24.08 -5.84
N ARG A 134 -19.84 -23.85 -5.44
CA ARG A 134 -20.93 -24.81 -5.64
C ARG A 134 -21.14 -25.18 -7.11
N ILE A 135 -20.86 -24.25 -8.02
CA ILE A 135 -21.12 -24.40 -9.45
C ILE A 135 -19.93 -25.05 -10.13
N ILE A 136 -18.71 -24.59 -9.83
CA ILE A 136 -17.46 -25.22 -10.25
C ILE A 136 -17.46 -26.70 -9.84
N ASP A 137 -17.74 -27.01 -8.57
CA ASP A 137 -17.77 -28.39 -8.05
C ASP A 137 -18.81 -29.27 -8.79
N LYS A 138 -19.97 -28.70 -9.13
CA LYS A 138 -21.04 -29.43 -9.84
C LYS A 138 -20.73 -29.62 -11.32
N GLN A 139 -20.09 -28.65 -11.96
CA GLN A 139 -19.74 -28.73 -13.38
C GLN A 139 -18.60 -29.72 -13.60
N GLN A 140 -17.62 -29.76 -12.70
CA GLN A 140 -16.56 -30.78 -12.71
C GLN A 140 -17.12 -32.21 -12.60
N GLN A 141 -18.23 -32.41 -11.88
CA GLN A 141 -18.88 -33.72 -11.77
C GLN A 141 -19.71 -34.11 -13.00
N ASN A 142 -20.22 -33.13 -13.77
CA ASN A 142 -21.18 -33.38 -14.84
C ASN A 142 -20.56 -33.53 -16.25
N ALA A 143 -19.25 -33.30 -16.43
CA ALA A 143 -18.47 -33.51 -17.66
C ALA A 143 -19.01 -32.91 -18.99
N VAL A 144 -20.10 -32.13 -18.97
CA VAL A 144 -20.82 -31.65 -20.17
C VAL A 144 -20.58 -30.16 -20.45
N VAL A 145 -20.07 -29.38 -19.49
CA VAL A 145 -19.83 -27.93 -19.67
C VAL A 145 -18.49 -27.70 -20.34
N THR A 146 -18.47 -26.79 -21.33
CA THR A 146 -17.22 -26.43 -22.00
C THR A 146 -16.32 -25.67 -21.04
N LYS A 147 -15.00 -25.87 -21.12
CA LYS A 147 -14.05 -25.22 -20.20
C LYS A 147 -14.10 -23.69 -20.31
N GLU A 148 -14.31 -23.17 -21.52
CA GLU A 148 -14.43 -21.74 -21.82
C GLU A 148 -15.57 -21.08 -21.01
N GLU A 149 -16.72 -21.75 -20.85
CA GLU A 149 -17.86 -21.26 -20.05
C GLU A 149 -17.57 -21.25 -18.53
N LEU A 150 -16.48 -21.88 -18.08
CA LEU A 150 -16.09 -21.92 -16.67
C LEU A 150 -14.99 -20.90 -16.33
N THR A 151 -14.22 -20.47 -17.32
CA THR A 151 -13.11 -19.51 -17.17
C THR A 151 -13.56 -18.23 -16.48
N GLY A 152 -14.65 -17.60 -16.96
CA GLY A 152 -15.17 -16.37 -16.37
C GLY A 152 -15.60 -16.53 -14.91
N LEU A 153 -16.22 -17.67 -14.57
CA LEU A 153 -16.62 -17.97 -13.20
C LEU A 153 -15.41 -18.24 -12.29
N GLN A 154 -14.39 -18.94 -12.78
CA GLN A 154 -13.13 -19.18 -12.07
C GLN A 154 -12.36 -17.89 -11.84
N HIS A 155 -12.36 -16.98 -12.81
CA HIS A 155 -11.75 -15.67 -12.70
C HIS A 155 -12.40 -14.85 -11.57
N VAL A 156 -13.73 -14.69 -11.58
CA VAL A 156 -14.44 -13.97 -10.51
C VAL A 156 -14.31 -14.69 -9.16
N TYR A 157 -14.26 -16.02 -9.15
CA TYR A 157 -14.00 -16.79 -7.93
C TYR A 157 -12.63 -16.45 -7.33
N ALA A 158 -11.57 -16.44 -8.13
CA ALA A 158 -10.23 -16.11 -7.69
C ALA A 158 -10.13 -14.64 -7.22
N GLN A 159 -10.79 -13.70 -7.91
CA GLN A 159 -10.93 -12.32 -7.43
C GLN A 159 -11.69 -12.23 -6.09
N CYS A 160 -12.77 -13.00 -5.91
CA CYS A 160 -13.50 -13.09 -4.64
C CYS A 160 -12.60 -13.64 -3.51
N LEU A 161 -11.75 -14.65 -3.80
CA LEU A 161 -10.79 -15.19 -2.84
C LEU A 161 -9.72 -14.16 -2.45
N TYR A 162 -9.17 -13.40 -3.41
CA TYR A 162 -8.24 -12.30 -3.12
C TYR A 162 -8.86 -11.26 -2.18
N ARG A 163 -10.11 -10.85 -2.42
CA ARG A 163 -10.83 -9.89 -1.55
C ARG A 163 -11.15 -10.43 -0.17
N LEU A 164 -11.27 -11.75 -0.04
CA LEU A 164 -11.48 -12.45 1.23
C LEU A 164 -10.18 -12.79 1.96
N HIS A 165 -9.03 -12.40 1.42
CA HIS A 165 -7.71 -12.77 1.95
C HIS A 165 -7.49 -14.29 2.01
N ASP A 166 -8.01 -15.01 1.01
CA ASP A 166 -7.72 -16.42 0.80
C ASP A 166 -6.74 -16.53 -0.37
N GLU A 167 -5.54 -15.98 -0.18
CA GLU A 167 -4.57 -15.80 -1.26
C GLU A 167 -4.05 -17.15 -1.81
N THR A 168 -3.92 -18.17 -0.96
CA THR A 168 -3.46 -19.50 -1.37
C THR A 168 -4.41 -20.15 -2.37
N ASN A 169 -5.71 -20.19 -2.05
CA ASN A 169 -6.69 -20.79 -2.95
C ASN A 169 -6.89 -19.93 -4.22
N GLY A 170 -6.77 -18.60 -4.09
CA GLY A 170 -6.82 -17.69 -5.22
C GLY A 170 -5.67 -17.91 -6.19
N LEU A 171 -4.44 -18.04 -5.67
CA LEU A 171 -3.24 -18.29 -6.45
C LEU A 171 -3.33 -19.64 -7.17
N GLN A 172 -3.72 -20.69 -6.46
CA GLN A 172 -3.91 -22.02 -7.06
C GLN A 172 -4.94 -21.99 -8.19
N MET A 173 -6.03 -21.22 -8.02
CA MET A 173 -7.06 -21.09 -9.06
C MET A 173 -6.49 -20.41 -10.32
N TYR A 174 -5.75 -19.31 -10.18
CA TYR A 174 -5.14 -18.66 -11.34
C TYR A 174 -3.99 -19.45 -11.96
N GLN A 175 -3.19 -20.17 -11.17
CA GLN A 175 -2.17 -21.08 -11.70
C GLN A 175 -2.82 -22.14 -12.60
N ASN A 176 -3.98 -22.67 -12.22
CA ASN A 176 -4.73 -23.59 -13.08
C ASN A 176 -5.21 -22.89 -14.36
N LEU A 177 -5.72 -21.66 -14.26
CA LEU A 177 -6.13 -20.87 -15.43
C LEU A 177 -4.99 -20.63 -16.42
N VAL A 178 -3.78 -20.33 -15.92
CA VAL A 178 -2.58 -20.16 -16.75
C VAL A 178 -2.15 -21.49 -17.39
N LYS A 179 -2.11 -22.58 -16.61
CA LYS A 179 -1.68 -23.91 -17.09
C LYS A 179 -2.59 -24.49 -18.16
N GLU A 180 -3.89 -24.16 -18.13
CA GLU A 180 -4.85 -24.71 -19.08
C GLU A 180 -4.83 -24.03 -20.46
N GLU A 181 -4.09 -22.91 -20.63
CA GLU A 181 -4.00 -22.12 -21.88
C GLU A 181 -5.37 -21.85 -22.55
N VAL A 182 -6.44 -21.73 -21.75
CA VAL A 182 -7.81 -21.58 -22.26
C VAL A 182 -8.01 -20.20 -22.89
N VAL A 183 -7.25 -19.22 -22.43
CA VAL A 183 -7.35 -17.83 -22.87
C VAL A 183 -6.45 -17.61 -24.09
N GLN A 184 -7.08 -17.38 -25.24
CA GLN A 184 -6.40 -17.09 -26.50
C GLN A 184 -6.07 -15.60 -26.67
N ASP A 185 -6.82 -14.73 -25.97
CA ASP A 185 -6.62 -13.29 -26.02
C ASP A 185 -5.44 -12.88 -25.13
N GLU A 186 -4.45 -12.21 -25.72
CA GLU A 186 -3.24 -11.85 -24.98
C GLU A 186 -3.52 -10.76 -23.93
N GLU A 187 -4.52 -9.89 -24.12
CA GLU A 187 -4.94 -8.90 -23.11
C GLU A 187 -5.54 -9.58 -21.87
N GLU A 188 -6.49 -10.51 -22.05
CA GLU A 188 -7.07 -11.27 -20.93
C GLU A 188 -6.01 -12.13 -20.21
N LYS A 189 -5.05 -12.70 -20.95
CA LYS A 189 -3.94 -13.47 -20.39
C LYS A 189 -3.00 -12.60 -19.57
N GLU A 190 -2.74 -11.38 -20.02
CA GLU A 190 -1.98 -10.40 -19.28
C GLU A 190 -2.68 -9.98 -17.98
N GLU A 191 -3.99 -9.75 -18.02
CA GLU A 191 -4.81 -9.49 -16.83
C GLU A 191 -4.71 -10.66 -15.82
N ILE A 192 -4.74 -11.90 -16.31
CA ILE A 192 -4.54 -13.08 -15.47
C ILE A 192 -3.14 -13.07 -14.84
N TYR A 193 -2.08 -12.76 -15.60
CA TYR A 193 -0.73 -12.65 -15.03
C TYR A 193 -0.62 -11.54 -13.99
N ALA A 194 -1.21 -10.37 -14.24
CA ALA A 194 -1.24 -9.28 -13.28
C ALA A 194 -1.90 -9.73 -11.97
N ASN A 195 -3.01 -10.46 -12.06
CA ASN A 195 -3.73 -11.00 -10.91
C ASN A 195 -2.97 -12.12 -10.17
N VAL A 196 -2.30 -13.02 -10.89
CA VAL A 196 -1.38 -14.03 -10.31
C VAL A 196 -0.30 -13.33 -9.49
N MET A 197 0.36 -12.33 -10.07
CA MET A 197 1.43 -11.61 -9.40
C MET A 197 0.92 -10.83 -8.20
N ALA A 198 -0.27 -10.21 -8.28
CA ALA A 198 -0.90 -9.56 -7.13
C ALA A 198 -1.18 -10.53 -5.97
N LEU A 199 -1.63 -11.75 -6.27
CA LEU A 199 -1.86 -12.81 -5.29
C LEU A 199 -0.56 -13.36 -4.70
N SER A 200 0.47 -13.58 -5.53
CA SER A 200 1.81 -13.96 -5.09
C SER A 200 2.39 -12.93 -4.12
N VAL A 201 2.32 -11.64 -4.47
CA VAL A 201 2.73 -10.52 -3.60
C VAL A 201 1.95 -10.50 -2.29
N ALA A 202 0.63 -10.73 -2.34
CA ALA A 202 -0.19 -10.77 -1.13
C ALA A 202 0.09 -12.00 -0.26
N ASN A 203 0.41 -13.15 -0.87
CA ASN A 203 0.74 -14.40 -0.20
C ASN A 203 2.21 -14.50 0.23
N HIS A 204 3.01 -13.46 -0.03
CA HIS A 204 4.47 -13.51 0.11
C HIS A 204 4.97 -14.02 1.47
N SER A 205 4.31 -13.67 2.58
CA SER A 205 4.71 -14.16 3.91
C SER A 205 4.62 -15.69 4.08
N VAL A 206 3.71 -16.34 3.35
CA VAL A 206 3.59 -17.80 3.32
C VAL A 206 4.55 -18.39 2.28
N SER A 207 4.66 -17.75 1.10
CA SER A 207 5.52 -18.18 -0.01
C SER A 207 7.01 -18.21 0.35
N ILE A 208 7.57 -17.19 1.04
CA ILE A 208 8.97 -17.19 1.52
C ILE A 208 9.30 -18.43 2.36
N LEU A 209 8.29 -18.97 3.05
CA LEU A 209 8.48 -20.12 3.93
C LEU A 209 8.37 -21.44 3.18
N GLN A 210 7.62 -21.47 2.08
CA GLN A 210 7.28 -22.71 1.39
C GLN A 210 8.22 -23.06 0.23
N ASN A 211 9.06 -22.12 -0.27
CA ASN A 211 9.97 -22.33 -1.42
C ASN A 211 9.23 -23.06 -2.55
N ASP A 212 8.13 -22.50 -3.01
CA ASP A 212 7.29 -23.14 -4.02
C ASP A 212 7.95 -22.99 -5.41
N GLU A 213 8.64 -24.05 -5.85
CA GLU A 213 9.31 -24.13 -7.16
C GLU A 213 8.32 -23.88 -8.32
N GLU A 214 7.05 -24.24 -8.17
CA GLU A 214 6.04 -23.99 -9.21
C GLU A 214 5.69 -22.50 -9.32
N GLU A 215 5.64 -21.80 -8.17
CA GLU A 215 5.44 -20.35 -8.14
C GLU A 215 6.63 -19.63 -8.77
N GLU A 216 7.86 -20.02 -8.41
CA GLU A 216 9.08 -19.47 -9.01
C GLU A 216 9.14 -19.69 -10.52
N GLY A 217 8.81 -20.89 -11.00
CA GLY A 217 8.79 -21.19 -12.44
C GLY A 217 7.80 -20.31 -13.20
N LEU A 218 6.61 -20.07 -12.63
CA LEU A 218 5.62 -19.19 -13.23
C LEU A 218 6.04 -17.71 -13.22
N VAL A 219 6.61 -17.24 -12.10
CA VAL A 219 7.13 -15.87 -11.99
C VAL A 219 8.24 -15.66 -13.01
N GLN A 220 9.14 -16.63 -13.18
CA GLN A 220 10.23 -16.54 -14.15
C GLN A 220 9.70 -16.56 -15.59
N GLN A 221 8.67 -17.36 -15.88
CA GLN A 221 7.98 -17.33 -17.16
C GLN A 221 7.39 -15.94 -17.47
N ILE A 222 6.77 -15.30 -16.48
CA ILE A 222 6.20 -13.95 -16.60
C ILE A 222 7.32 -12.90 -16.80
N LEU A 223 8.43 -13.01 -16.05
CA LEU A 223 9.60 -12.13 -16.18
C LEU A 223 10.24 -12.24 -17.56
N ASN A 224 10.37 -13.45 -18.11
CA ASN A 224 11.00 -13.66 -19.42
C ASN A 224 10.18 -13.03 -20.55
N LYS A 225 8.83 -13.03 -20.43
CA LYS A 225 7.95 -12.38 -21.42
C LYS A 225 8.11 -10.86 -21.47
N GLN A 226 8.59 -10.23 -20.40
CA GLN A 226 8.79 -8.79 -20.34
C GLN A 226 10.01 -8.32 -21.17
N HIS A 227 10.79 -9.25 -21.73
CA HIS A 227 11.88 -8.96 -22.67
C HIS A 227 11.43 -8.89 -24.13
N ASP A 228 10.24 -9.43 -24.46
CA ASP A 228 9.64 -9.19 -25.77
C ASP A 228 9.07 -7.76 -25.77
N ASP A 229 9.34 -6.97 -26.82
CA ASP A 229 8.97 -5.55 -27.00
C ASP A 229 7.44 -5.24 -26.97
N GLY A 230 6.62 -6.14 -26.45
CA GLY A 230 5.19 -5.95 -26.26
C GLY A 230 4.87 -4.83 -25.26
N VAL A 231 3.76 -4.14 -25.49
CA VAL A 231 3.19 -3.20 -24.53
C VAL A 231 2.68 -4.03 -23.35
N VAL A 232 3.32 -3.87 -22.19
CA VAL A 232 2.93 -4.52 -20.93
C VAL A 232 2.20 -3.51 -20.07
N SER A 233 1.03 -3.86 -19.55
CA SER A 233 0.26 -3.08 -18.58
C SER A 233 1.11 -2.67 -17.37
N TYR A 234 0.85 -1.45 -16.90
CA TYR A 234 1.55 -0.92 -15.73
C TYR A 234 1.28 -1.73 -14.45
N ASP A 235 0.11 -2.37 -14.33
CA ASP A 235 -0.27 -3.21 -13.20
C ASP A 235 0.60 -4.46 -13.10
N LEU A 236 0.86 -5.13 -14.24
CA LEU A 236 1.73 -6.28 -14.28
C LEU A 236 3.18 -5.89 -13.91
N LEU A 237 3.71 -4.83 -14.53
CA LEU A 237 5.05 -4.31 -14.20
C LEU A 237 5.19 -3.93 -12.72
N TYR A 238 4.18 -3.26 -12.17
CA TYR A 238 4.15 -2.90 -10.75
C TYR A 238 4.13 -4.14 -9.85
N ASN A 239 3.33 -5.15 -10.16
CA ASN A 239 3.23 -6.36 -9.34
C ASN A 239 4.52 -7.20 -9.42
N ILE A 240 5.14 -7.32 -10.59
CA ILE A 240 6.46 -7.96 -10.76
C ILE A 240 7.51 -7.23 -9.93
N ALA A 241 7.61 -5.91 -10.06
CA ALA A 241 8.58 -5.14 -9.30
C ALA A 241 8.37 -5.28 -7.80
N THR A 242 7.11 -5.30 -7.35
CA THR A 242 6.77 -5.49 -5.94
C THR A 242 7.17 -6.89 -5.46
N HIS A 243 6.96 -7.92 -6.27
CA HIS A 243 7.41 -9.28 -5.98
C HIS A 243 8.94 -9.35 -5.83
N LEU A 244 9.68 -8.74 -6.75
CA LEU A 244 11.15 -8.66 -6.67
C LEU A 244 11.63 -7.92 -5.42
N LEU A 245 11.03 -6.78 -5.06
CA LEU A 245 11.38 -6.06 -3.82
C LEU A 245 11.14 -6.88 -2.56
N LEU A 246 10.12 -7.75 -2.58
CA LEU A 246 9.77 -8.58 -1.45
C LEU A 246 10.70 -9.80 -1.33
N ARG A 247 11.09 -10.39 -2.46
CA ARG A 247 11.99 -11.56 -2.50
C ARG A 247 13.47 -11.23 -2.60
N SER A 248 13.83 -9.96 -2.82
CA SER A 248 15.21 -9.55 -3.07
C SER A 248 16.13 -10.05 -1.97
N THR A 249 17.07 -10.91 -2.34
CA THR A 249 18.22 -11.28 -1.50
C THR A 249 19.47 -10.52 -1.94
N SER A 250 19.45 -9.98 -3.16
CA SER A 250 20.54 -9.24 -3.78
C SER A 250 20.18 -7.77 -4.00
N THR A 251 21.20 -6.91 -4.11
CA THR A 251 20.99 -5.52 -4.52
C THR A 251 20.62 -5.39 -6.00
N SER A 252 20.99 -6.39 -6.83
CA SER A 252 20.64 -6.46 -8.25
C SER A 252 19.12 -6.56 -8.43
N ASP A 253 18.46 -7.47 -7.71
CA ASP A 253 16.99 -7.62 -7.74
C ASP A 253 16.27 -6.31 -7.40
N VAL A 254 16.79 -5.58 -6.39
CA VAL A 254 16.24 -4.30 -5.98
C VAL A 254 16.41 -3.25 -7.08
N ARG A 255 17.56 -3.21 -7.78
CA ARG A 255 17.77 -2.31 -8.92
C ARG A 255 16.84 -2.65 -10.09
N LYS A 256 16.73 -3.93 -10.44
CA LYS A 256 15.80 -4.42 -11.47
C LYS A 256 14.36 -4.01 -11.14
N ALA A 257 13.94 -4.19 -9.90
CA ALA A 257 12.62 -3.75 -9.43
C ALA A 257 12.42 -2.23 -9.54
N LEU A 258 13.44 -1.42 -9.23
CA LEU A 258 13.36 0.04 -9.38
C LEU A 258 13.19 0.47 -10.84
N VAL A 259 13.89 -0.19 -11.77
CA VAL A 259 13.71 0.04 -13.22
C VAL A 259 12.29 -0.30 -13.64
N LEU A 260 11.75 -1.43 -13.19
CA LEU A 260 10.37 -1.83 -13.49
C LEU A 260 9.32 -0.88 -12.92
N LEU A 261 9.56 -0.32 -11.72
CA LEU A 261 8.66 0.69 -11.15
C LEU A 261 8.67 2.00 -11.94
N ASP A 262 9.81 2.37 -12.53
CA ASP A 262 9.87 3.54 -13.41
C ASP A 262 9.13 3.27 -14.74
N LYS A 263 9.32 2.10 -15.35
CA LYS A 263 8.54 1.67 -16.52
C LYS A 263 7.04 1.65 -16.22
N ALA A 264 6.62 1.03 -15.12
CA ALA A 264 5.22 0.99 -14.69
C ALA A 264 4.65 2.41 -14.50
N LYS A 265 5.43 3.33 -13.92
CA LYS A 265 4.99 4.71 -13.76
C LYS A 265 4.77 5.38 -15.11
N ASP A 266 5.67 5.18 -16.06
CA ASP A 266 5.60 5.85 -17.36
C ASP A 266 4.49 5.25 -18.23
N GLU A 267 4.22 3.94 -18.14
CA GLU A 267 3.07 3.30 -18.77
C GLU A 267 1.73 3.75 -18.16
N CYS A 268 1.67 3.90 -16.83
CA CYS A 268 0.50 4.46 -16.15
C CYS A 268 0.21 5.91 -16.61
N VAL A 269 1.26 6.71 -16.89
CA VAL A 269 1.10 8.05 -17.47
C VAL A 269 0.53 7.96 -18.88
N ARG A 270 1.05 7.05 -19.71
CA ARG A 270 0.59 6.87 -21.10
C ARG A 270 -0.87 6.44 -21.17
N SER A 271 -1.23 5.37 -20.43
CA SER A 271 -2.60 4.86 -20.38
C SER A 271 -3.61 5.92 -19.93
N LEU A 272 -3.27 6.73 -18.92
CA LEU A 272 -4.14 7.83 -18.50
C LEU A 272 -4.22 8.97 -19.52
N GLN A 273 -3.16 9.23 -20.29
CA GLN A 273 -3.20 10.23 -21.35
C GLN A 273 -4.12 9.77 -22.49
N ASP A 274 -4.00 8.51 -22.90
CA ASP A 274 -4.82 7.91 -23.96
C ASP A 274 -6.32 7.95 -23.62
N ASP A 275 -6.68 7.68 -22.35
CA ASP A 275 -8.06 7.78 -21.86
C ASP A 275 -8.61 9.22 -21.96
N TYR A 276 -7.77 10.24 -21.72
CA TYR A 276 -8.18 11.64 -21.77
C TYR A 276 -8.25 12.19 -23.20
N ASP A 277 -7.43 11.65 -24.11
CA ASP A 277 -7.45 12.02 -25.53
C ASP A 277 -8.69 11.43 -26.23
N GLN A 278 -9.17 10.24 -25.83
CA GLN A 278 -10.39 9.63 -26.38
C GLN A 278 -11.70 10.35 -26.02
N VAL A 279 -11.75 11.03 -24.86
CA VAL A 279 -12.98 11.72 -24.41
C VAL A 279 -13.28 12.97 -25.25
N ASP A 280 -12.27 13.58 -25.85
CA ASP A 280 -12.47 14.81 -26.64
C ASP A 280 -13.18 14.55 -27.98
N ASP A 281 -13.03 13.34 -28.56
CA ASP A 281 -13.62 13.01 -29.86
C ASP A 281 -15.14 12.76 -29.79
N ASP A 282 -15.68 12.36 -28.63
CA ASP A 282 -17.10 11.99 -28.48
C ASP A 282 -18.03 13.21 -28.20
N ASP A 283 -17.46 14.35 -27.78
CA ASP A 283 -18.22 15.56 -27.41
C ASP A 283 -18.29 16.62 -28.54
N GLU A 284 -17.59 16.44 -29.67
CA GLU A 284 -17.56 17.41 -30.78
C GLU A 284 -18.92 17.55 -31.53
N ASP A 285 -19.85 16.61 -31.35
CA ASP A 285 -21.14 16.62 -32.05
C ASP A 285 -22.23 17.52 -31.41
N HIS A 286 -21.93 18.21 -30.30
CA HIS A 286 -22.89 19.06 -29.60
C HIS A 286 -22.70 20.57 -29.87
N ASP A 287 -23.30 21.00 -30.98
CA ASP A 287 -23.76 22.35 -31.35
C ASP A 287 -22.73 23.53 -31.30
N ASP A 288 -22.53 24.15 -32.47
CA ASP A 288 -21.69 25.31 -32.82
C ASP A 288 -22.00 26.64 -32.04
N GLU A 289 -22.22 26.60 -30.74
CA GLU A 289 -22.26 27.82 -29.94
C GLU A 289 -20.83 28.36 -29.79
N GLU A 290 -20.51 29.46 -30.48
CA GLU A 290 -19.26 30.23 -30.35
C GLU A 290 -18.97 30.55 -28.87
N GLY A 291 -18.29 29.64 -28.19
CA GLY A 291 -17.83 29.79 -26.82
C GLY A 291 -16.79 30.89 -26.72
N ASP A 292 -16.84 31.67 -25.64
CA ASP A 292 -15.81 32.66 -25.31
C ASP A 292 -14.48 31.92 -25.09
N ALA A 293 -13.44 32.21 -25.88
CA ALA A 293 -12.12 31.57 -25.79
C ALA A 293 -11.48 31.62 -24.39
N ALA A 294 -11.99 32.46 -23.47
CA ALA A 294 -11.61 32.43 -22.06
C ALA A 294 -12.14 31.21 -21.30
N GLU A 295 -13.33 30.71 -21.66
CA GLU A 295 -13.95 29.54 -21.05
C GLU A 295 -13.21 28.25 -21.42
N ASP A 296 -12.71 28.15 -22.66
CA ASP A 296 -11.96 26.98 -23.13
C ASP A 296 -10.62 26.84 -22.40
N VAL A 297 -9.92 27.96 -22.13
CA VAL A 297 -8.67 27.94 -21.35
C VAL A 297 -8.89 27.49 -19.91
N ASP A 298 -10.01 27.90 -19.29
CA ASP A 298 -10.35 27.49 -17.92
C ASP A 298 -10.80 26.02 -17.87
N LYS A 299 -11.49 25.52 -18.92
CA LYS A 299 -11.84 24.10 -19.07
C LYS A 299 -10.61 23.23 -19.25
N GLU A 300 -9.68 23.62 -20.12
CA GLU A 300 -8.43 22.89 -20.38
C GLU A 300 -7.54 22.85 -19.13
N ALA A 301 -7.39 23.99 -18.44
CA ALA A 301 -6.63 24.03 -17.19
C ALA A 301 -7.26 23.14 -16.10
N LYS A 302 -8.60 23.04 -16.07
CA LYS A 302 -9.29 22.15 -15.13
C LYS A 302 -9.08 20.67 -15.52
N LYS A 303 -9.22 20.32 -16.80
CA LYS A 303 -8.96 18.98 -17.34
C LYS A 303 -7.53 18.53 -16.99
N GLN A 304 -6.54 19.38 -17.21
CA GLN A 304 -5.14 19.08 -16.87
C GLN A 304 -4.92 18.91 -15.35
N ASN A 305 -5.59 19.69 -14.50
CA ASN A 305 -5.51 19.52 -13.05
C ASN A 305 -6.19 18.23 -12.57
N ASP A 306 -7.32 17.85 -13.18
CA ASP A 306 -8.06 16.63 -12.88
C ASP A 306 -7.22 15.40 -13.30
N MET A 307 -6.62 15.44 -14.49
CA MET A 307 -5.66 14.44 -14.98
C MET A 307 -4.43 14.33 -14.07
N GLU A 308 -3.82 15.45 -13.66
CA GLU A 308 -2.67 15.42 -12.73
C GLU A 308 -3.07 14.84 -11.36
N ALA A 309 -4.30 15.11 -10.89
CA ALA A 309 -4.81 14.56 -9.64
C ALA A 309 -5.02 13.04 -9.72
N GLU A 310 -5.57 12.56 -10.84
CA GLU A 310 -5.76 11.14 -11.14
C GLU A 310 -4.43 10.40 -11.30
N LEU A 311 -3.51 10.97 -12.08
CA LEU A 311 -2.15 10.43 -12.22
C LEU A 311 -1.43 10.34 -10.87
N ASN A 312 -1.58 11.34 -10.01
CA ASN A 312 -0.99 11.30 -8.67
C ASN A 312 -1.64 10.24 -7.77
N LYS A 313 -2.91 9.89 -8.01
CA LYS A 313 -3.64 8.84 -7.29
C LYS A 313 -3.21 7.45 -7.76
N GLU A 314 -3.09 7.23 -9.07
CA GLU A 314 -2.71 5.94 -9.64
C GLU A 314 -1.21 5.63 -9.47
N THR A 315 -0.33 6.64 -9.58
CA THR A 315 1.12 6.43 -9.37
C THR A 315 1.55 6.43 -7.90
N ALA A 316 0.63 6.63 -6.94
CA ALA A 316 0.97 6.67 -5.51
C ALA A 316 1.57 5.35 -4.97
N PRO A 317 1.00 4.15 -5.27
CA PRO A 317 1.58 2.87 -4.87
C PRO A 317 2.97 2.65 -5.48
N ILE A 318 3.13 2.95 -6.77
CA ILE A 318 4.41 2.83 -7.49
C ILE A 318 5.51 3.64 -6.81
N ARG A 319 5.23 4.92 -6.48
CA ARG A 319 6.17 5.78 -5.76
C ARG A 319 6.47 5.29 -4.35
N ALA A 320 5.49 4.67 -3.66
CA ALA A 320 5.68 4.12 -2.32
C ALA A 320 6.60 2.89 -2.33
N ASN A 321 6.47 2.03 -3.34
CA ASN A 321 7.35 0.88 -3.53
C ASN A 321 8.73 1.30 -4.04
N LYS A 322 8.82 2.35 -4.86
CA LYS A 322 10.11 2.94 -5.24
C LYS A 322 10.88 3.46 -4.02
N ALA A 323 10.18 4.10 -3.09
CA ALA A 323 10.78 4.51 -1.83
C ALA A 323 11.22 3.31 -0.97
N LEU A 324 10.50 2.19 -1.01
CA LEU A 324 10.93 0.95 -0.34
C LEU A 324 12.20 0.38 -0.97
N GLY A 325 12.27 0.27 -2.31
CA GLY A 325 13.47 -0.23 -3.00
C GLY A 325 14.70 0.62 -2.68
N LEU A 326 14.56 1.94 -2.63
CA LEU A 326 15.66 2.82 -2.18
C LEU A 326 16.12 2.53 -0.74
N LEU A 327 15.20 2.19 0.17
CA LEU A 327 15.60 1.78 1.53
C LEU A 327 16.34 0.44 1.54
N LEU A 328 15.93 -0.50 0.70
CA LEU A 328 16.54 -1.82 0.58
C LEU A 328 17.95 -1.76 -0.02
N LEU A 329 18.21 -0.84 -0.96
CA LEU A 329 19.57 -0.56 -1.44
C LEU A 329 20.50 -0.02 -0.34
N GLY A 330 19.95 0.53 0.74
CA GLY A 330 20.72 1.13 1.82
C GLY A 330 21.46 2.40 1.39
N GLY A 331 22.32 2.91 2.27
CA GLY A 331 23.05 4.17 2.06
C GLY A 331 22.24 5.42 2.44
N ASP A 332 22.95 6.45 2.91
CA ASP A 332 22.34 7.67 3.45
C ASP A 332 21.56 8.46 2.38
N GLU A 333 22.09 8.52 1.15
CA GLU A 333 21.43 9.21 0.05
C GLU A 333 20.10 8.54 -0.32
N ASN A 334 20.09 7.22 -0.51
CA ASN A 334 18.87 6.49 -0.84
C ASN A 334 17.85 6.56 0.28
N CYS A 335 18.28 6.49 1.55
CA CYS A 335 17.41 6.70 2.71
C CYS A 335 16.77 8.09 2.72
N GLN A 336 17.53 9.14 2.39
CA GLN A 336 16.99 10.50 2.26
C GLN A 336 16.02 10.64 1.09
N ASN A 337 16.33 10.01 -0.05
CA ASN A 337 15.47 10.01 -1.24
C ASN A 337 14.15 9.27 -0.97
N ALA A 338 14.19 8.11 -0.32
CA ALA A 338 13.01 7.40 0.16
C ALA A 338 12.16 8.25 1.10
N LYS A 339 12.78 8.90 2.10
CA LYS A 339 12.09 9.83 3.02
C LYS A 339 11.39 10.96 2.26
N ARG A 340 12.06 11.58 1.26
CA ARG A 340 11.47 12.65 0.43
C ARG A 340 10.26 12.15 -0.39
N LEU A 341 10.33 10.94 -0.95
CA LEU A 341 9.23 10.34 -1.70
C LEU A 341 8.01 10.10 -0.80
N TYR A 342 8.21 9.47 0.37
CA TYR A 342 7.13 9.28 1.33
C TYR A 342 6.55 10.60 1.84
N GLU A 343 7.38 11.61 2.13
CA GLU A 343 6.91 12.94 2.53
C GLU A 343 6.09 13.63 1.44
N LYS A 344 6.48 13.49 0.16
CA LYS A 344 5.73 14.02 -0.98
C LYS A 344 4.36 13.34 -1.08
N LEU A 345 4.29 12.02 -0.93
CA LEU A 345 3.04 11.25 -0.94
C LEU A 345 2.10 11.66 0.20
N VAL A 346 2.63 11.73 1.43
CA VAL A 346 1.82 12.13 2.59
C VAL A 346 1.36 13.59 2.45
N SER A 347 2.21 14.48 1.93
CA SER A 347 1.87 15.91 1.79
C SER A 347 0.88 16.19 0.67
N SER A 348 0.95 15.49 -0.46
CA SER A 348 0.03 15.69 -1.59
C SER A 348 -1.42 15.49 -1.16
N SER A 349 -1.69 14.49 -0.33
CA SER A 349 -3.02 14.21 0.22
C SER A 349 -3.65 15.37 1.02
N SER A 350 -2.83 16.22 1.64
CA SER A 350 -3.32 17.34 2.47
C SER A 350 -3.72 18.57 1.67
N THR A 351 -3.28 18.66 0.40
CA THR A 351 -3.40 19.86 -0.43
C THR A 351 -4.66 19.84 -1.30
N THR A 352 -5.14 18.65 -1.66
CA THR A 352 -6.43 18.42 -2.33
C THR A 352 -7.56 18.62 -1.31
N GLY A 353 -7.89 19.89 -1.07
CA GLY A 353 -8.74 20.30 0.04
C GLY A 353 -10.13 19.67 0.02
N GLY A 354 -10.43 18.83 1.02
CA GLY A 354 -11.77 18.51 1.54
C GLY A 354 -12.78 17.87 0.58
N GLY A 355 -12.46 17.74 -0.71
CA GLY A 355 -13.24 17.01 -1.68
C GLY A 355 -13.12 15.51 -1.38
N ASN A 356 -14.25 14.81 -1.46
CA ASN A 356 -14.41 13.38 -1.19
C ASN A 356 -13.65 12.47 -2.17
N ASN A 357 -12.62 12.99 -2.86
CA ASN A 357 -11.87 12.27 -3.88
C ASN A 357 -10.97 11.27 -3.17
N GLY A 358 -11.40 10.01 -3.24
CA GLY A 358 -10.76 8.85 -2.66
C GLY A 358 -9.42 8.55 -3.31
N VAL A 359 -8.43 9.42 -3.09
CA VAL A 359 -7.02 9.06 -3.28
C VAL A 359 -6.79 7.75 -2.53
N ASN A 360 -6.14 6.78 -3.19
CA ASN A 360 -5.87 5.42 -2.72
C ASN A 360 -5.36 5.42 -1.27
N ASN A 361 -6.31 5.35 -0.32
CA ASN A 361 -6.05 5.54 1.10
C ASN A 361 -5.04 4.51 1.60
N ALA A 362 -5.04 3.30 1.04
CA ALA A 362 -4.09 2.25 1.36
C ALA A 362 -2.62 2.67 1.14
N ALA A 363 -2.28 3.25 -0.03
CA ALA A 363 -0.90 3.65 -0.34
C ALA A 363 -0.43 4.79 0.55
N LEU A 364 -1.30 5.77 0.83
CA LEU A 364 -1.00 6.87 1.75
C LEU A 364 -0.82 6.39 3.19
N VAL A 365 -1.66 5.47 3.63
CA VAL A 365 -1.58 4.83 4.94
C VAL A 365 -0.26 4.06 5.07
N ALA A 366 0.09 3.25 4.06
CA ALA A 366 1.34 2.50 4.02
C ALA A 366 2.56 3.45 4.01
N ALA A 367 2.54 4.48 3.16
CA ALA A 367 3.58 5.51 3.12
C ALA A 367 3.73 6.24 4.46
N SER A 368 2.63 6.57 5.14
CA SER A 368 2.66 7.21 6.46
C SER A 368 3.24 6.30 7.53
N ASN A 369 2.89 5.01 7.50
CA ASN A 369 3.45 4.00 8.38
C ASN A 369 4.96 3.81 8.13
N ASN A 370 5.37 3.65 6.87
CA ASN A 370 6.78 3.47 6.51
C ASN A 370 7.60 4.72 6.85
N LEU A 371 7.06 5.92 6.60
CA LEU A 371 7.70 7.18 6.98
C LEU A 371 7.91 7.29 8.50
N ALA A 372 6.94 6.84 9.30
CA ALA A 372 7.07 6.81 10.75
C ALA A 372 8.20 5.88 11.22
N LEU A 373 8.49 4.80 10.49
CA LEU A 373 9.56 3.85 10.78
C LEU A 373 10.93 4.34 10.30
N VAL A 374 11.00 5.00 9.14
CA VAL A 374 12.24 5.54 8.56
C VAL A 374 12.77 6.74 9.34
N GLN A 375 11.88 7.54 9.94
CA GLN A 375 12.27 8.71 10.73
C GLN A 375 12.88 8.31 12.08
N ARG A 376 14.20 8.21 12.12
CA ARG A 376 14.98 7.95 13.35
C ARG A 376 15.06 9.14 14.32
N GLU A 377 14.67 10.35 13.88
CA GLU A 377 14.99 11.60 14.59
C GLU A 377 13.98 11.98 15.70
N SER A 378 12.68 11.61 15.59
CA SER A 378 11.64 12.05 16.53
C SER A 378 10.48 11.04 16.64
N LEU A 379 10.44 10.29 17.76
CA LEU A 379 9.34 9.35 18.06
C LEU A 379 7.96 10.03 18.07
N PHE A 380 7.91 11.29 18.52
CA PHE A 380 6.66 12.06 18.60
C PHE A 380 6.12 12.41 17.22
N ASP A 381 6.99 12.80 16.27
CA ASP A 381 6.58 13.11 14.92
C ASP A 381 6.14 11.85 14.17
N SER A 382 6.87 10.73 14.34
CA SER A 382 6.49 9.42 13.82
C SER A 382 5.12 8.99 14.34
N TRP A 383 4.87 9.15 15.64
CA TRP A 383 3.57 8.85 16.25
C TRP A 383 2.43 9.72 15.70
N LYS A 384 2.67 11.02 15.51
CA LYS A 384 1.67 11.96 15.00
C LYS A 384 1.34 11.74 13.53
N ARG A 385 2.29 11.23 12.75
CA ARG A 385 2.11 10.91 11.33
C ARG A 385 1.42 9.57 11.10
N MET A 386 1.43 8.66 12.07
CA MET A 386 0.73 7.40 11.93
C MET A 386 -0.79 7.58 11.83
N PRO A 387 -1.46 6.84 10.93
CA PRO A 387 -2.91 6.82 10.82
C PRO A 387 -3.59 6.52 12.16
N HIS A 388 -4.67 7.24 12.45
CA HIS A 388 -5.50 7.02 13.62
C HIS A 388 -6.72 6.18 13.25
N PHE A 389 -6.81 4.96 13.78
CA PHE A 389 -8.03 4.14 13.72
C PHE A 389 -8.89 4.44 14.95
N ASN A 390 -9.80 5.41 14.85
CA ASN A 390 -10.74 5.70 15.94
C ASN A 390 -11.91 4.71 15.88
N GLN A 391 -11.92 3.70 16.75
CA GLN A 391 -13.02 2.72 16.86
C GLN A 391 -14.22 3.20 17.70
N SER A 392 -14.25 4.46 18.18
CA SER A 392 -15.17 4.87 19.25
C SER A 392 -16.04 6.10 18.96
N SER A 393 -16.64 6.18 17.78
CA SER A 393 -17.74 7.14 17.55
C SER A 393 -19.09 6.43 17.36
N SER A 394 -19.44 5.53 18.28
CA SER A 394 -20.83 5.04 18.42
C SER A 394 -21.75 6.08 19.06
N ASP A 395 -21.20 7.13 19.68
CA ASP A 395 -21.98 8.17 20.36
C ASP A 395 -21.74 9.55 19.74
N LYS A 396 -22.44 9.89 18.64
CA LYS A 396 -22.96 11.25 18.34
C LYS A 396 -23.61 11.35 16.94
N LYS A 397 -24.94 11.54 16.96
CA LYS A 397 -25.78 12.34 16.04
C LYS A 397 -25.34 12.48 14.56
N LYS A 398 -26.01 11.67 13.73
CA LYS A 398 -26.48 11.78 12.32
C LYS A 398 -26.09 12.92 11.34
N ASP A 399 -25.39 14.01 11.69
CA ASP A 399 -25.31 15.18 10.80
C ASP A 399 -23.89 15.65 10.41
N SER A 400 -22.84 14.85 10.62
CA SER A 400 -21.49 15.19 10.13
C SER A 400 -21.00 14.14 9.14
N ALA A 401 -20.68 14.59 7.92
CA ALA A 401 -20.10 13.83 6.82
C ALA A 401 -19.32 12.59 7.28
N ALA A 402 -19.83 11.41 6.91
CA ALA A 402 -19.23 10.12 7.22
C ALA A 402 -17.77 10.14 6.73
N PHE A 403 -16.84 10.23 7.68
CA PHE A 403 -15.43 10.04 7.41
C PHE A 403 -15.27 8.56 7.09
N LYS A 404 -15.38 8.20 5.80
CA LYS A 404 -15.15 6.82 5.35
C LYS A 404 -13.80 6.39 5.89
N THR A 405 -13.79 5.33 6.69
CA THR A 405 -12.55 4.73 7.17
C THR A 405 -11.65 4.44 5.96
N PRO A 406 -10.34 4.72 6.05
CA PRO A 406 -9.44 4.44 4.93
C PRO A 406 -9.57 2.96 4.58
N MET A 407 -9.77 2.65 3.29
CA MET A 407 -9.76 1.27 2.81
C MET A 407 -8.36 0.70 3.03
N THR A 408 -8.15 0.09 4.18
CA THR A 408 -6.92 -0.59 4.56
C THR A 408 -7.20 -2.07 4.64
N THR A 409 -6.29 -2.88 4.14
CA THR A 409 -6.42 -4.32 4.30
C THR A 409 -6.36 -4.68 5.80
N PRO A 410 -6.90 -5.83 6.20
CA PRO A 410 -6.80 -6.29 7.58
C PRO A 410 -5.35 -6.41 8.04
N MET A 411 -4.48 -6.92 7.18
CA MET A 411 -3.04 -7.02 7.45
C MET A 411 -2.41 -5.64 7.69
N GLN A 412 -2.70 -4.66 6.83
CA GLN A 412 -2.24 -3.27 7.03
C GLN A 412 -2.75 -2.72 8.36
N THR A 413 -4.02 -2.94 8.69
CA THR A 413 -4.60 -2.51 9.96
C THR A 413 -3.87 -3.12 11.15
N ARG A 414 -3.57 -4.43 11.11
CA ARG A 414 -2.81 -5.13 12.15
C ARG A 414 -1.40 -4.54 12.31
N ILE A 415 -0.67 -4.35 11.21
CA ILE A 415 0.67 -3.78 11.20
C ILE A 415 0.67 -2.37 11.79
N ILE A 416 -0.26 -1.50 11.38
CA ILE A 416 -0.30 -0.11 11.88
C ILE A 416 -0.63 -0.07 13.37
N LEU A 417 -1.60 -0.87 13.83
CA LEU A 417 -1.92 -0.95 15.26
C LEU A 417 -0.73 -1.45 16.06
N TYR A 418 -0.03 -2.47 15.56
CA TYR A 418 1.16 -3.01 16.21
C TYR A 418 2.31 -1.99 16.27
N ASN A 419 2.66 -1.36 15.14
CA ASN A 419 3.68 -0.30 15.07
C ASN A 419 3.31 0.89 15.96
N ARG A 420 2.03 1.22 16.05
CA ARG A 420 1.51 2.25 16.95
C ARG A 420 1.72 1.90 18.41
N ALA A 421 1.45 0.66 18.80
CA ALA A 421 1.71 0.18 20.14
C ALA A 421 3.22 0.23 20.47
N ILE A 422 4.10 -0.16 19.53
CA ILE A 422 5.56 -0.06 19.69
C ILE A 422 5.99 1.40 19.92
N LEU A 423 5.52 2.34 19.11
CA LEU A 423 5.88 3.75 19.26
C LEU A 423 5.39 4.32 20.59
N LEU A 424 4.15 3.99 21.01
CA LEU A 424 3.62 4.37 22.32
C LEU A 424 4.45 3.77 23.47
N TYR A 425 4.85 2.50 23.35
CA TYR A 425 5.74 1.83 24.30
C TYR A 425 7.10 2.55 24.39
N LYS A 426 7.73 2.87 23.25
CA LYS A 426 9.02 3.61 23.22
C LYS A 426 8.88 5.02 23.79
N MET A 427 7.72 5.65 23.66
CA MET A 427 7.40 6.94 24.30
C MET A 427 7.07 6.85 25.80
N GLY A 428 7.02 5.63 26.38
CA GLY A 428 6.66 5.43 27.79
C GLY A 428 5.16 5.54 28.09
N LYS A 429 4.29 5.57 27.06
CA LYS A 429 2.84 5.68 27.20
C LYS A 429 2.17 4.31 27.33
N VAL A 430 2.46 3.61 28.43
CA VAL A 430 2.07 2.21 28.66
C VAL A 430 0.55 1.98 28.56
N SER A 431 -0.26 2.84 29.18
CA SER A 431 -1.73 2.71 29.14
C SER A 431 -2.32 2.86 27.73
N GLU A 432 -1.82 3.83 26.94
CA GLU A 432 -2.26 4.01 25.55
C GLU A 432 -1.83 2.82 24.67
N ALA A 433 -0.62 2.28 24.89
CA ALA A 433 -0.15 1.10 24.18
C ALA A 433 -1.05 -0.13 24.46
N ASN A 434 -1.40 -0.37 25.73
CA ASN A 434 -2.32 -1.43 26.14
C ASN A 434 -3.71 -1.29 25.49
N GLN A 435 -4.23 -0.07 25.35
CA GLN A 435 -5.51 0.16 24.65
C GLN A 435 -5.42 -0.22 23.17
N VAL A 436 -4.32 0.15 22.49
CA VAL A 436 -4.10 -0.20 21.08
C VAL A 436 -3.96 -1.71 20.90
N LEU A 437 -3.26 -2.41 21.80
CA LEU A 437 -3.14 -3.87 21.77
C LEU A 437 -4.46 -4.58 22.06
N PHE A 438 -5.28 -4.05 22.97
CA PHE A 438 -6.63 -4.55 23.19
C PHE A 438 -7.49 -4.43 21.93
N THR A 439 -7.43 -3.29 21.25
CA THR A 439 -8.07 -3.09 19.94
C THR A 439 -7.58 -4.09 18.91
N LEU A 440 -6.27 -4.32 18.82
CA LEU A 440 -5.69 -5.31 17.92
C LEU A 440 -6.19 -6.74 18.22
N LYS A 441 -6.23 -7.15 19.50
CA LYS A 441 -6.83 -8.43 19.93
C LYS A 441 -8.30 -8.55 19.56
N LYS A 442 -9.07 -7.46 19.66
CA LYS A 442 -10.49 -7.46 19.25
C LYS A 442 -10.63 -7.71 17.75
N VAL A 443 -9.81 -7.05 16.93
CA VAL A 443 -9.76 -7.27 15.47
C VAL A 443 -9.43 -8.74 15.17
N LEU A 444 -8.50 -9.34 15.91
CA LEU A 444 -8.18 -10.77 15.76
C LEU A 444 -9.31 -11.72 16.19
N LYS A 445 -10.18 -11.36 17.15
CA LYS A 445 -11.24 -12.24 17.70
C LYS A 445 -12.56 -12.18 16.95
N GLN A 446 -12.88 -11.06 16.29
CA GLN A 446 -14.10 -10.97 15.47
C GLN A 446 -14.10 -11.99 14.30
N SER A 447 -12.95 -12.61 14.04
CA SER A 447 -12.71 -13.73 13.11
C SER A 447 -13.39 -15.05 13.42
N SER A 448 -13.36 -15.48 14.67
CA SER A 448 -13.63 -16.88 15.01
C SER A 448 -15.12 -17.16 15.15
N LEU A 449 -15.93 -16.11 15.29
CA LEU A 449 -17.37 -16.21 15.52
C LEU A 449 -18.19 -16.35 14.22
N SER A 450 -17.67 -15.97 13.05
CA SER A 450 -18.41 -16.07 11.79
C SER A 450 -18.32 -17.45 11.11
N VAL A 451 -17.28 -18.24 11.38
CA VAL A 451 -17.02 -19.51 10.64
C VAL A 451 -17.76 -20.72 11.24
N SER A 452 -18.24 -20.65 12.50
CA SER A 452 -18.84 -21.82 13.18
C SER A 452 -20.36 -21.99 12.99
N GLY A 453 -21.00 -21.20 12.13
CA GLY A 453 -22.46 -21.19 11.93
C GLY A 453 -23.02 -22.14 10.85
N GLY A 454 -22.27 -23.15 10.40
CA GLY A 454 -22.57 -23.86 9.15
C GLY A 454 -22.45 -25.38 9.16
N SER A 455 -22.92 -26.08 10.20
CA SER A 455 -23.18 -27.53 10.12
C SER A 455 -24.06 -27.99 11.28
N ASP A 456 -25.34 -28.24 11.01
CA ASP A 456 -26.08 -29.43 11.47
C ASP A 456 -27.59 -29.21 11.34
N GLY A 457 -28.09 -29.42 10.13
CA GLY A 457 -29.51 -29.64 9.89
C GLY A 457 -29.84 -31.12 10.08
N ASN A 458 -30.25 -31.54 11.28
CA ASN A 458 -31.13 -32.71 11.40
C ASN A 458 -32.05 -32.70 12.64
N LYS A 459 -33.33 -32.43 12.34
CA LYS A 459 -34.59 -32.93 12.94
C LYS A 459 -34.62 -33.29 14.43
N ALA A 460 -35.30 -32.46 15.22
CA ALA A 460 -36.22 -32.94 16.26
C ALA A 460 -37.37 -31.95 16.53
N ARG A 461 -38.56 -32.26 16.01
CA ARG A 461 -39.85 -31.66 16.43
C ARG A 461 -40.09 -32.00 17.91
N LYS A 462 -40.14 -31.01 18.81
CA LYS A 462 -40.84 -31.15 20.10
C LYS A 462 -41.54 -29.88 20.56
N LYS A 463 -42.72 -30.13 21.13
CA LYS A 463 -43.83 -29.26 21.55
C LYS A 463 -43.45 -28.04 22.42
N LYS A 464 -43.86 -26.87 21.94
CA LYS A 464 -44.56 -25.75 22.61
C LYS A 464 -44.69 -25.85 24.15
N LYS A 465 -43.94 -25.01 24.90
CA LYS A 465 -44.29 -24.58 26.26
C LYS A 465 -44.07 -23.07 26.38
N LYS A 466 -45.16 -22.34 26.67
CA LYS A 466 -45.19 -20.91 26.98
C LYS A 466 -44.33 -20.64 28.23
N GLY A 467 -43.35 -19.75 28.10
CA GLY A 467 -42.64 -19.13 29.22
C GLY A 467 -42.11 -17.79 28.74
N GLY A 468 -42.65 -16.70 29.30
CA GLY A 468 -42.24 -15.34 28.98
C GLY A 468 -40.83 -15.08 29.51
N GLY A 469 -39.93 -14.79 28.59
CA GLY A 469 -38.59 -14.28 28.87
C GLY A 469 -38.27 -13.23 27.82
N THR A 470 -38.10 -12.00 28.26
CA THR A 470 -37.60 -10.85 27.49
C THR A 470 -36.23 -11.19 26.90
N SER A 471 -36.23 -11.63 25.65
CA SER A 471 -35.04 -11.71 24.79
C SER A 471 -34.90 -10.41 24.03
N SER A 472 -33.78 -9.71 24.24
CA SER A 472 -33.34 -8.60 23.40
C SER A 472 -33.19 -9.06 21.96
N SER A 473 -34.03 -8.55 21.07
CA SER A 473 -33.82 -8.63 19.63
C SER A 473 -32.58 -7.82 19.28
N LEU A 474 -31.55 -8.51 18.78
CA LEU A 474 -30.49 -7.87 18.01
C LEU A 474 -31.10 -7.52 16.65
N ASP A 475 -31.19 -6.23 16.36
CA ASP A 475 -31.61 -5.70 15.06
C ASP A 475 -30.46 -5.91 14.05
N ASP A 476 -30.69 -6.75 13.04
CA ASP A 476 -29.76 -7.07 11.94
C ASP A 476 -29.62 -5.95 10.89
N ASN A 477 -29.61 -4.67 11.28
CA ASN A 477 -29.58 -3.55 10.34
C ASN A 477 -28.46 -2.50 10.58
N GLU A 478 -27.43 -2.82 11.36
CA GLU A 478 -26.22 -1.99 11.41
C GLU A 478 -25.22 -2.36 10.29
N ILE A 479 -25.52 -1.90 9.08
CA ILE A 479 -24.50 -1.71 8.03
C ILE A 479 -23.73 -0.44 8.41
N GLY A 480 -22.80 -0.57 9.35
CA GLY A 480 -21.94 0.51 9.82
C GLY A 480 -20.53 -0.01 10.04
N ASP A 481 -19.68 0.15 9.01
CA ASP A 481 -18.26 -0.18 8.98
C ASP A 481 -17.94 -1.59 9.49
N ALA A 482 -18.12 -2.58 8.61
CA ALA A 482 -17.66 -3.94 8.83
C ALA A 482 -16.18 -3.90 9.30
N PRO A 483 -15.85 -4.48 10.45
CA PRO A 483 -14.46 -4.57 10.89
C PRO A 483 -13.65 -5.27 9.79
N PRO A 484 -12.36 -4.94 9.66
CA PRO A 484 -11.51 -5.56 8.64
C PRO A 484 -11.62 -7.09 8.73
N ALA A 485 -11.70 -7.73 7.55
CA ALA A 485 -11.81 -9.17 7.43
C ALA A 485 -10.78 -9.90 8.33
N PRO A 486 -11.17 -11.02 8.93
CA PRO A 486 -10.29 -11.69 9.87
C PRO A 486 -9.00 -12.23 9.26
N PRO A 487 -7.99 -12.59 10.09
CA PRO A 487 -6.89 -13.42 9.62
C PRO A 487 -7.44 -14.68 8.95
N SER A 488 -6.86 -15.06 7.82
CA SER A 488 -7.34 -16.16 6.98
C SER A 488 -7.02 -17.54 7.56
N THR A 489 -5.97 -17.64 8.37
CA THR A 489 -5.53 -18.90 8.97
C THR A 489 -5.42 -18.81 10.49
N ASN A 490 -5.63 -19.96 11.16
CA ASN A 490 -5.39 -20.06 12.61
C ASN A 490 -3.91 -19.81 12.95
N ALA A 491 -3.00 -20.12 12.04
CA ALA A 491 -1.59 -19.84 12.21
C ALA A 491 -1.28 -18.34 12.25
N ASP A 492 -1.89 -17.52 11.38
CA ASP A 492 -1.74 -16.06 11.43
C ASP A 492 -2.31 -15.49 12.76
N ILE A 493 -3.43 -16.03 13.25
CA ILE A 493 -3.98 -15.64 14.57
C ILE A 493 -2.97 -15.91 15.69
N LEU A 494 -2.38 -17.10 15.72
CA LEU A 494 -1.39 -17.49 16.73
C LEU A 494 -0.11 -16.65 16.63
N PHE A 495 0.38 -16.39 15.41
CA PHE A 495 1.52 -15.52 15.16
C PHE A 495 1.30 -14.10 15.69
N TRP A 496 0.17 -13.48 15.36
CA TRP A 496 -0.15 -12.14 15.86
C TRP A 496 -0.37 -12.13 17.37
N ASN A 497 -1.01 -13.15 17.95
CA ASN A 497 -1.15 -13.25 19.39
C ASN A 497 0.21 -13.33 20.08
N ALA A 498 1.16 -14.12 19.55
CA ALA A 498 2.52 -14.18 20.08
C ALA A 498 3.23 -12.83 20.03
N LYS A 499 3.15 -12.11 18.90
CA LYS A 499 3.70 -10.74 18.78
C LYS A 499 3.10 -9.77 19.79
N ILE A 500 1.79 -9.86 20.02
CA ILE A 500 1.11 -9.04 21.02
C ILE A 500 1.59 -9.42 22.42
N THR A 501 1.69 -10.71 22.75
CA THR A 501 2.18 -11.18 24.05
C THR A 501 3.62 -10.72 24.34
N ILE A 502 4.51 -10.74 23.34
CA ILE A 502 5.87 -10.20 23.48
C ILE A 502 5.82 -8.72 23.89
N LEU A 503 5.02 -7.90 23.19
CA LEU A 503 4.93 -6.48 23.51
C LEU A 503 4.20 -6.20 24.84
N GLU A 504 3.21 -7.01 25.21
CA GLU A 504 2.56 -6.94 26.53
C GLU A 504 3.52 -7.32 27.66
N SER A 505 4.37 -8.34 27.44
CA SER A 505 5.45 -8.71 28.36
C SER A 505 6.40 -7.53 28.57
N GLU A 506 6.85 -6.87 27.51
CA GLU A 506 7.67 -5.65 27.59
C GLU A 506 6.97 -4.51 28.36
N LEU A 507 5.67 -4.32 28.14
CA LEU A 507 4.87 -3.32 28.87
C LEU A 507 4.77 -3.66 30.37
N LEU A 508 4.58 -4.94 30.72
CA LEU A 508 4.56 -5.42 32.10
C LEU A 508 5.91 -5.22 32.79
N ARG A 509 7.03 -5.47 32.09
CA ARG A 509 8.37 -5.24 32.63
C ARG A 509 8.64 -3.76 32.90
N LYS A 510 8.17 -2.86 32.04
CA LYS A 510 8.20 -1.41 32.32
C LYS A 510 7.37 -0.98 33.53
N GLU A 511 6.42 -1.79 33.95
CA GLU A 511 5.63 -1.60 35.18
C GLU A 511 6.21 -2.40 36.37
N ASP A 512 7.43 -2.93 36.26
CA ASP A 512 8.10 -3.79 37.25
C ASP A 512 7.34 -5.10 37.58
N ARG A 513 6.52 -5.61 36.65
CA ARG A 513 5.73 -6.85 36.78
C ARG A 513 6.38 -8.04 36.06
N VAL A 514 7.64 -8.32 36.39
CA VAL A 514 8.48 -9.31 35.68
C VAL A 514 7.89 -10.73 35.71
N ASN A 515 7.46 -11.22 36.88
CA ASN A 515 6.85 -12.56 37.03
C ASN A 515 5.62 -12.77 36.15
N GLU A 516 4.78 -11.73 35.99
CA GLU A 516 3.58 -11.81 35.14
C GLU A 516 3.97 -11.82 33.66
N SER A 517 5.00 -11.05 33.29
CA SER A 517 5.59 -11.06 31.96
C SER A 517 6.09 -12.46 31.59
N GLU A 518 6.91 -13.09 32.42
CA GLU A 518 7.43 -14.44 32.15
C GLU A 518 6.32 -15.49 32.03
N LYS A 519 5.35 -15.42 32.94
CA LYS A 519 4.18 -16.30 32.93
C LYS A 519 3.41 -16.18 31.62
N SER A 520 3.19 -14.96 31.12
CA SER A 520 2.46 -14.74 29.86
C SER A 520 3.17 -15.36 28.65
N ILE A 521 4.50 -15.29 28.60
CA ILE A 521 5.32 -15.90 27.53
C ILE A 521 5.30 -17.43 27.65
N GLN A 522 5.42 -17.98 28.85
CA GLN A 522 5.32 -19.43 29.10
C GLN A 522 3.96 -20.01 28.70
N GLU A 523 2.87 -19.31 29.02
CA GLU A 523 1.52 -19.71 28.61
C GLU A 523 1.37 -19.70 27.08
N CYS A 524 1.89 -18.66 26.41
CA CYS A 524 1.88 -18.56 24.95
C CYS A 524 2.70 -19.69 24.30
N LEU A 525 3.91 -19.95 24.79
CA LEU A 525 4.76 -21.06 24.34
C LEU A 525 4.08 -22.43 24.52
N SER A 526 3.43 -22.65 25.65
CA SER A 526 2.73 -23.90 25.94
C SER A 526 1.57 -24.13 24.98
N SER A 527 0.75 -23.09 24.75
CA SER A 527 -0.35 -23.13 23.80
C SER A 527 0.12 -23.37 22.36
N LEU A 528 1.21 -22.73 21.95
CA LEU A 528 1.77 -22.90 20.61
C LEU A 528 2.34 -24.30 20.39
N LYS A 529 3.09 -24.83 21.38
CA LYS A 529 3.63 -26.22 21.33
C LYS A 529 2.51 -27.26 21.29
N GLU A 530 1.42 -27.04 22.03
CA GLU A 530 0.25 -27.91 21.98
C GLU A 530 -0.40 -27.88 20.59
N HIS A 531 -0.53 -26.70 19.98
CA HIS A 531 -1.04 -26.56 18.62
C HIS A 531 -0.18 -27.28 17.59
N LEU A 532 1.15 -27.08 17.62
CA LEU A 532 2.09 -27.78 16.74
C LEU A 532 2.02 -29.31 16.91
N LYS A 533 1.90 -29.79 18.15
CA LYS A 533 1.76 -31.22 18.44
C LYS A 533 0.47 -31.81 17.87
N ASN A 534 -0.61 -31.04 17.89
CA ASN A 534 -1.92 -31.48 17.38
C ASN A 534 -2.03 -31.35 15.85
N ASN A 535 -1.21 -30.50 15.21
CA ASN A 535 -1.37 -30.12 13.80
C ASN A 535 -0.28 -30.67 12.86
N LYS A 536 0.31 -31.84 13.16
CA LYS A 536 1.44 -32.47 12.44
C LYS A 536 1.22 -32.77 10.93
N LYS A 537 0.09 -32.39 10.33
CA LYS A 537 -0.25 -32.65 8.92
C LYS A 537 -0.59 -31.38 8.12
N GLY A 538 -0.53 -30.19 8.71
CA GLY A 538 -0.90 -28.94 8.04
C GLY A 538 0.29 -28.22 7.41
N GLY A 539 0.10 -27.61 6.22
CA GLY A 539 1.10 -26.77 5.54
C GLY A 539 1.44 -25.46 6.26
N ASP A 540 0.67 -25.08 7.28
CA ASP A 540 0.86 -23.89 8.13
C ASP A 540 1.98 -24.03 9.17
N ASP A 541 2.67 -25.18 9.21
CA ASP A 541 3.64 -25.54 10.25
C ASP A 541 4.76 -24.49 10.37
N ILE A 542 5.21 -23.94 9.24
CA ILE A 542 6.42 -23.10 9.19
C ILE A 542 6.19 -21.73 9.85
N VAL A 543 5.01 -21.13 9.69
CA VAL A 543 4.67 -19.87 10.37
C VAL A 543 4.67 -20.08 11.88
N LEU A 544 4.12 -21.20 12.33
CA LEU A 544 4.06 -21.56 13.75
C LEU A 544 5.44 -21.92 14.32
N GLU A 545 6.27 -22.62 13.55
CA GLU A 545 7.67 -22.91 13.87
C GLU A 545 8.49 -21.61 14.01
N TYR A 546 8.31 -20.66 13.09
CA TYR A 546 8.94 -19.34 13.17
C TYR A 546 8.45 -18.56 14.40
N THR A 547 7.14 -18.62 14.67
CA THR A 547 6.55 -18.01 15.86
C THR A 547 7.15 -18.60 17.14
N LEU A 548 7.35 -19.92 17.16
CA LEU A 548 7.95 -20.64 18.28
C LEU A 548 9.40 -20.22 18.49
N ALA A 549 10.19 -20.15 17.41
CA ALA A 549 11.57 -19.67 17.41
C ALA A 549 11.67 -18.27 18.03
N MET A 550 10.82 -17.35 17.56
CA MET A 550 10.76 -15.97 18.05
C MET A 550 10.47 -15.91 19.56
N LEU A 551 9.49 -16.68 20.05
CA LEU A 551 9.16 -16.71 21.48
C LEU A 551 10.26 -17.35 22.34
N LEU A 552 10.93 -18.39 21.84
CA LEU A 552 12.04 -19.04 22.55
C LEU A 552 13.24 -18.09 22.68
N LEU A 553 13.59 -17.38 21.61
CA LEU A 553 14.65 -16.37 21.64
C LEU A 553 14.31 -15.23 22.61
N TYR A 554 13.08 -14.72 22.55
CA TYR A 554 12.64 -13.68 23.48
C TYR A 554 12.62 -14.17 24.94
N GLN A 555 12.22 -15.42 25.19
CA GLN A 555 12.29 -16.02 26.53
C GLN A 555 13.74 -16.14 27.03
N ALA A 556 14.70 -16.49 26.17
CA ALA A 556 16.10 -16.53 26.54
C ALA A 556 16.62 -15.14 26.90
N GLN A 557 16.23 -14.12 26.12
CA GLN A 557 16.54 -12.73 26.42
C GLN A 557 15.94 -12.26 27.75
N LEU A 558 14.71 -12.66 28.09
CA LEU A 558 14.10 -12.27 29.38
C LEU A 558 14.90 -12.76 30.59
N LYS A 559 15.45 -13.97 30.53
CA LYS A 559 16.28 -14.54 31.60
C LYS A 559 17.62 -13.82 31.76
N GLU A 560 18.10 -13.15 30.72
CA GLU A 560 19.36 -12.41 30.73
C GLU A 560 19.28 -11.18 31.64
N ASP A 561 18.18 -10.43 31.57
CA ASP A 561 18.02 -9.17 32.29
C ASP A 561 17.91 -9.34 33.83
N GLU A 562 17.67 -10.57 34.32
CA GLU A 562 17.64 -10.87 35.76
C GLU A 562 19.03 -11.18 36.32
N ASP A 563 19.92 -11.75 35.50
CA ASP A 563 21.26 -12.21 35.89
C ASP A 563 22.33 -11.19 35.44
N ASN A 564 22.43 -10.05 36.14
CA ASN A 564 23.45 -9.00 35.94
C ASN A 564 24.91 -9.42 36.28
N ASN A 565 25.23 -10.71 36.27
CA ASN A 565 26.58 -11.21 36.56
C ASN A 565 27.36 -11.47 35.26
N ASP A 566 28.42 -10.69 35.03
CA ASP A 566 29.27 -10.75 33.83
C ASP A 566 29.96 -12.12 33.63
N GLU A 567 30.14 -12.91 34.70
CA GLU A 567 30.80 -14.24 34.63
C GLU A 567 30.00 -15.31 33.87
N LYS A 568 28.72 -15.08 33.54
CA LYS A 568 27.87 -16.05 32.81
C LYS A 568 27.76 -15.82 31.30
N SER A 569 28.59 -14.96 30.71
CA SER A 569 28.44 -14.56 29.29
C SER A 569 28.50 -15.75 28.30
N ASN A 570 29.38 -16.73 28.53
CA ASN A 570 29.48 -17.91 27.66
C ASN A 570 28.27 -18.85 27.77
N ASP A 571 27.73 -19.07 28.97
CA ASP A 571 26.50 -19.87 29.16
C ASP A 571 25.30 -19.24 28.42
N LYS A 572 25.24 -17.89 28.36
CA LYS A 572 24.21 -17.16 27.60
C LYS A 572 24.32 -17.42 26.10
N ILE A 573 25.52 -17.22 25.54
CA ILE A 573 25.78 -17.47 24.12
C ILE A 573 25.45 -18.92 23.78
N GLN A 574 25.81 -19.87 24.64
CA GLN A 574 25.53 -21.29 24.45
C GLN A 574 24.02 -21.60 24.46
N SER A 575 23.22 -20.93 25.30
CA SER A 575 21.76 -21.04 25.27
C SER A 575 21.17 -20.53 23.95
N TYR A 576 21.67 -19.40 23.41
CA TYR A 576 21.20 -18.89 22.12
C TYR A 576 21.56 -19.82 20.97
N ILE A 577 22.79 -20.35 20.97
CA ILE A 577 23.23 -21.37 20.01
C ILE A 577 22.31 -22.58 20.10
N GLN A 578 22.05 -23.12 21.29
CA GLN A 578 21.20 -24.30 21.46
C GLN A 578 19.79 -24.07 20.89
N ILE A 579 19.20 -22.88 21.12
CA ILE A 579 17.88 -22.53 20.59
C ILE A 579 17.93 -22.46 19.06
N LEU A 580 18.87 -21.70 18.50
CA LEU A 580 19.00 -21.52 17.05
C LEU A 580 19.32 -22.83 16.32
N SER A 581 20.20 -23.66 16.87
CA SER A 581 20.52 -24.99 16.33
C SER A 581 19.37 -25.99 16.46
N SER A 582 18.46 -25.80 17.43
CA SER A 582 17.25 -26.64 17.58
C SER A 582 16.11 -26.25 16.64
N LEU A 583 16.27 -25.19 15.85
CA LEU A 583 15.24 -24.74 14.93
C LEU A 583 15.04 -25.76 13.79
N PRO A 584 13.82 -25.86 13.24
CA PRO A 584 13.53 -26.72 12.09
C PRO A 584 14.46 -26.42 10.89
N PRO A 585 14.82 -27.43 10.07
CA PRO A 585 15.76 -27.26 8.96
C PRO A 585 15.40 -26.11 8.00
N LYS A 586 14.11 -25.87 7.76
CA LYS A 586 13.61 -24.79 6.90
C LYS A 586 13.91 -23.38 7.41
N ILE A 587 14.07 -23.23 8.73
CA ILE A 587 14.43 -21.95 9.37
C ILE A 587 15.93 -21.91 9.63
N HIS A 588 16.51 -23.01 10.08
CA HIS A 588 17.94 -23.14 10.37
C HIS A 588 18.81 -22.85 9.14
N SER A 589 18.39 -23.30 7.95
CA SER A 589 19.08 -23.07 6.68
C SER A 589 19.01 -21.63 6.15
N LYS A 590 18.28 -20.72 6.82
CA LYS A 590 18.18 -19.34 6.36
C LYS A 590 19.50 -18.59 6.57
N PRO A 591 19.99 -17.82 5.58
CA PRO A 591 21.28 -17.14 5.67
C PRO A 591 21.44 -16.28 6.93
N GLY A 592 20.38 -15.57 7.34
CA GLY A 592 20.41 -14.77 8.56
C GLY A 592 20.60 -15.59 9.85
N VAL A 593 20.01 -16.80 9.92
CA VAL A 593 20.17 -17.70 11.08
C VAL A 593 21.58 -18.28 11.10
N ILE A 594 22.08 -18.72 9.95
CA ILE A 594 23.45 -19.22 9.78
C ILE A 594 24.46 -18.14 10.16
N ALA A 595 24.33 -16.92 9.63
CA ALA A 595 25.22 -15.82 9.95
C ALA A 595 25.20 -15.47 11.44
N THR A 596 24.01 -15.50 12.05
CA THR A 596 23.87 -15.29 13.50
C THR A 596 24.54 -16.41 14.30
N LEU A 597 24.33 -17.68 13.93
CA LEU A 597 24.97 -18.83 14.55
C LEU A 597 26.49 -18.79 14.42
N ALA A 598 27.01 -18.50 13.22
CA ALA A 598 28.45 -18.34 12.96
C ALA A 598 29.03 -17.20 13.83
N SER A 599 28.34 -16.07 13.92
CA SER A 599 28.74 -14.98 14.82
C SER A 599 28.73 -15.39 16.29
N LEU A 600 27.76 -16.18 16.75
CA LEU A 600 27.68 -16.65 18.13
C LEU A 600 28.77 -17.68 18.45
N TYR A 601 29.05 -18.63 17.55
CA TYR A 601 30.16 -19.56 17.69
C TYR A 601 31.51 -18.83 17.76
N ASN A 602 31.69 -17.81 16.92
CA ASN A 602 32.87 -16.97 16.97
C ASN A 602 33.02 -16.21 18.30
N LEU A 603 31.91 -15.68 18.85
CA LEU A 603 31.92 -15.06 20.18
C LEU A 603 32.30 -16.04 21.30
N MET A 604 32.03 -17.34 21.14
CA MET A 604 32.53 -18.38 22.05
C MET A 604 33.99 -18.81 21.78
N GLY A 605 34.62 -18.28 20.74
CA GLY A 605 35.95 -18.71 20.28
C GLY A 605 35.96 -20.03 19.50
N ASP A 606 34.80 -20.53 19.09
CA ASP A 606 34.66 -21.76 18.29
C ASP A 606 34.66 -21.43 16.79
N THR A 607 35.81 -20.94 16.30
CA THR A 607 35.98 -20.47 14.92
C THR A 607 35.84 -21.59 13.89
N GLU A 608 36.23 -22.82 14.24
CA GLU A 608 36.11 -23.99 13.38
C GLU A 608 34.65 -24.32 13.07
N LYS A 609 33.77 -24.34 14.08
CA LYS A 609 32.34 -24.55 13.85
C LYS A 609 31.69 -23.39 13.09
N ALA A 610 32.12 -22.15 13.34
CA ALA A 610 31.64 -21.01 12.58
C ALA A 610 31.98 -21.14 11.09
N SER A 611 33.21 -21.55 10.75
CA SER A 611 33.63 -21.78 9.36
C SER A 611 32.89 -22.97 8.74
N SER A 612 32.83 -24.10 9.45
CA SER A 612 32.15 -25.32 8.98
C SER A 612 30.66 -25.07 8.72
N LEU A 613 29.97 -24.27 9.53
CA LEU A 613 28.58 -23.91 9.31
C LEU A 613 28.39 -23.09 8.02
N LEU A 614 29.30 -22.16 7.73
CA LEU A 614 29.25 -21.35 6.51
C LEU A 614 29.59 -22.20 5.27
N GLU A 615 30.54 -23.14 5.38
CA GLU A 615 30.91 -24.07 4.30
C GLU A 615 29.85 -25.13 4.01
N GLU A 616 29.18 -25.68 5.03
CA GLU A 616 28.08 -26.64 4.81
C GLU A 616 26.96 -25.98 3.98
N THR A 617 26.74 -24.70 4.22
CA THR A 617 25.74 -23.94 3.47
C THR A 617 26.19 -23.64 2.05
N SER A 618 27.50 -23.53 1.77
CA SER A 618 28.03 -23.33 0.40
C SER A 618 27.80 -24.55 -0.50
N SER A 619 27.91 -25.76 0.06
CA SER A 619 27.78 -27.02 -0.70
C SER A 619 26.33 -27.48 -1.00
N THR A 620 25.33 -26.94 -0.31
CA THR A 620 23.94 -27.45 -0.37
C THR A 620 23.06 -26.74 -1.42
N SER A 621 23.46 -25.59 -1.94
CA SER A 621 22.74 -24.89 -3.02
C SER A 621 23.17 -25.44 -4.38
N GLY A 622 22.33 -26.25 -5.03
CA GLY A 622 22.61 -26.87 -6.34
C GLY A 622 22.59 -25.95 -7.57
N GLY A 623 22.75 -24.64 -7.37
CA GLY A 623 23.02 -23.66 -8.42
C GLY A 623 24.31 -22.92 -8.06
N GLY A 624 25.06 -22.44 -9.05
CA GLY A 624 26.40 -21.85 -8.89
C GLY A 624 26.60 -20.94 -7.68
N ILE A 625 27.84 -20.79 -7.24
CA ILE A 625 28.17 -20.02 -6.03
C ILE A 625 27.73 -18.56 -6.23
N HIS A 626 26.61 -18.13 -5.65
CA HIS A 626 26.11 -16.77 -5.83
C HIS A 626 27.10 -15.73 -5.25
N ALA A 627 27.50 -14.73 -6.04
CA ALA A 627 28.49 -13.71 -5.65
C ALA A 627 28.23 -13.08 -4.27
N ALA A 628 26.97 -12.75 -3.95
CA ALA A 628 26.59 -12.18 -2.66
C ALA A 628 26.99 -13.06 -1.45
N LYS A 629 26.95 -14.38 -1.62
CA LYS A 629 27.33 -15.35 -0.59
C LYS A 629 28.84 -15.40 -0.42
N VAL A 630 29.59 -15.35 -1.53
CA VAL A 630 31.06 -15.25 -1.54
C VAL A 630 31.49 -13.98 -0.83
N VAL A 631 30.89 -12.84 -1.19
CA VAL A 631 31.14 -11.54 -0.55
C VAL A 631 30.91 -11.62 0.96
N ALA A 632 29.79 -12.17 1.41
CA ALA A 632 29.48 -12.29 2.84
C ALA A 632 30.45 -13.22 3.60
N MET A 633 30.77 -14.39 3.03
CA MET A 633 31.72 -15.34 3.64
C MET A 633 33.13 -14.78 3.67
N GLY A 634 33.57 -14.15 2.58
CA GLY A 634 34.88 -13.49 2.51
C GLY A 634 34.96 -12.29 3.45
N ASP A 635 33.91 -11.46 3.56
CA ASP A 635 33.88 -10.34 4.50
C ASP A 635 33.92 -10.84 5.94
N PHE A 636 33.28 -11.97 6.23
CA PHE A 636 33.35 -12.63 7.53
C PHE A 636 34.77 -13.13 7.84
N LYS A 637 35.39 -13.89 6.93
CA LYS A 637 36.79 -14.36 7.08
C LYS A 637 37.77 -13.19 7.22
N PHE A 638 37.56 -12.13 6.43
CA PHE A 638 38.33 -10.90 6.50
C PHE A 638 38.21 -10.24 7.89
N GLN A 639 37.02 -10.15 8.46
CA GLN A 639 36.81 -9.59 9.81
C GLN A 639 37.47 -10.42 10.91
N LEU A 640 37.67 -11.73 10.69
CA LEU A 640 38.43 -12.61 11.60
C LEU A 640 39.94 -12.47 11.45
N GLY A 641 40.43 -11.70 10.49
CA GLY A 641 41.86 -11.61 10.15
C GLY A 641 42.38 -12.79 9.33
N LEU A 642 41.49 -13.65 8.81
CA LEU A 642 41.82 -14.78 7.94
C LEU A 642 41.89 -14.29 6.48
N TYR A 643 42.85 -13.41 6.20
CA TYR A 643 42.92 -12.71 4.91
C TYR A 643 43.21 -13.64 3.73
N GLN A 644 44.07 -14.66 3.92
CA GLN A 644 44.37 -15.65 2.88
C GLN A 644 43.12 -16.45 2.51
N ASP A 645 42.41 -16.99 3.51
CA ASP A 645 41.19 -17.77 3.27
C ASP A 645 40.07 -16.95 2.62
N ALA A 646 40.03 -15.63 2.88
CA ALA A 646 39.13 -14.70 2.21
C ALA A 646 39.55 -14.47 0.75
N ALA A 647 40.84 -14.26 0.49
CA ALA A 647 41.39 -14.10 -0.85
C ALA A 647 41.17 -15.35 -1.71
N ASP A 648 41.50 -16.54 -1.21
CA ASP A 648 41.30 -17.82 -1.91
C ASP A 648 39.82 -18.04 -2.28
N LEU A 649 38.92 -17.64 -1.39
CA LEU A 649 37.47 -17.75 -1.59
C LEU A 649 36.99 -16.80 -2.70
N TYR A 650 37.47 -15.56 -2.73
CA TYR A 650 37.16 -14.63 -3.82
C TYR A 650 37.79 -15.05 -5.16
N GLU A 651 39.04 -15.53 -5.15
CA GLU A 651 39.76 -15.97 -6.34
C GLU A 651 39.11 -17.21 -6.96
N SER A 652 38.70 -18.19 -6.14
CA SER A 652 37.99 -19.38 -6.62
C SER A 652 36.66 -19.05 -7.30
N PHE A 653 35.94 -18.04 -6.83
CA PHE A 653 34.71 -17.56 -7.45
C PHE A 653 34.98 -16.94 -8.83
N LEU A 654 36.00 -16.09 -8.93
CA LEU A 654 36.38 -15.47 -10.22
C LEU A 654 36.84 -16.52 -11.24
N GLN A 655 37.64 -17.51 -10.82
CA GLN A 655 38.08 -18.60 -11.70
C GLN A 655 36.92 -19.45 -12.21
N GLN A 656 35.97 -19.81 -11.33
CA GLN A 656 34.79 -20.57 -11.74
C GLN A 656 33.98 -19.78 -12.79
N HIS A 657 33.85 -18.46 -12.60
CA HIS A 657 33.14 -17.60 -13.53
C HIS A 657 33.84 -17.48 -14.90
N GLU A 658 35.17 -17.38 -14.91
CA GLU A 658 35.97 -17.38 -16.15
C GLU A 658 35.83 -18.70 -16.93
N GLU A 659 35.68 -19.84 -16.24
CA GLU A 659 35.49 -21.15 -16.86
C GLU A 659 34.09 -21.38 -17.41
N GLU A 660 33.06 -20.78 -16.80
CA GLU A 660 31.65 -20.95 -17.19
C GLU A 660 31.24 -20.09 -18.40
N GLY A 661 32.03 -19.07 -18.77
CA GLY A 661 31.90 -18.35 -20.06
C GLY A 661 30.64 -17.50 -20.22
N GLY A 662 30.20 -16.83 -19.15
CA GLY A 662 29.00 -15.98 -19.15
C GLY A 662 29.17 -14.65 -19.90
N ASP A 663 28.28 -14.39 -20.86
CA ASP A 663 28.12 -13.14 -21.63
C ASP A 663 26.80 -12.45 -21.21
N ASP A 664 26.50 -12.45 -19.90
CA ASP A 664 25.30 -11.81 -19.34
C ASP A 664 25.70 -10.56 -18.55
N GLY A 665 25.42 -9.37 -19.12
CA GLY A 665 25.88 -8.06 -18.61
C GLY A 665 25.43 -7.64 -17.19
N ASP A 666 24.65 -8.46 -16.47
CA ASP A 666 24.35 -8.25 -15.05
C ASP A 666 25.46 -8.83 -14.13
N GLU A 667 26.28 -9.76 -14.62
CA GLU A 667 27.37 -10.42 -13.86
C GLU A 667 28.59 -9.51 -13.64
N ASP A 668 28.81 -8.55 -14.54
CA ASP A 668 29.97 -7.64 -14.51
C ASP A 668 30.09 -6.86 -13.20
N ASN A 669 28.97 -6.46 -12.60
CA ASN A 669 28.98 -5.70 -11.35
C ASN A 669 29.35 -6.59 -10.16
N ASP A 670 28.87 -7.84 -10.15
CA ASP A 670 29.15 -8.79 -9.08
C ASP A 670 30.62 -9.25 -9.15
N ILE A 671 31.14 -9.51 -10.35
CA ILE A 671 32.56 -9.76 -10.62
C ILE A 671 33.41 -8.58 -10.15
N MET A 672 33.00 -7.35 -10.48
CA MET A 672 33.73 -6.15 -10.06
C MET A 672 33.75 -6.00 -8.54
N VAL A 673 32.62 -6.22 -7.86
CA VAL A 673 32.54 -6.17 -6.39
C VAL A 673 33.44 -7.25 -5.77
N VAL A 674 33.40 -8.48 -6.27
CA VAL A 674 34.25 -9.57 -5.76
C VAL A 674 35.72 -9.27 -6.02
N THR A 675 36.07 -8.76 -7.19
CA THR A 675 37.45 -8.36 -7.54
C THR A 675 37.95 -7.26 -6.60
N ALA A 676 37.14 -6.24 -6.32
CA ALA A 676 37.51 -5.19 -5.35
C ALA A 676 37.71 -5.74 -3.94
N LYS A 677 36.90 -6.73 -3.53
CA LYS A 677 37.04 -7.42 -2.24
C LYS A 677 38.27 -8.32 -2.21
N LEU A 678 38.61 -8.98 -3.32
CA LEU A 678 39.82 -9.77 -3.50
C LEU A 678 41.07 -8.89 -3.36
N VAL A 679 41.12 -7.76 -4.08
CA VAL A 679 42.21 -6.78 -3.96
C VAL A 679 42.39 -6.33 -2.52
N ARG A 680 41.28 -6.03 -1.82
CA ARG A 680 41.32 -5.68 -0.40
C ARG A 680 41.90 -6.81 0.46
N ALA A 681 41.51 -8.07 0.25
CA ALA A 681 42.04 -9.19 1.00
C ALA A 681 43.53 -9.45 0.69
N LEU A 682 43.90 -9.45 -0.59
CA LEU A 682 45.28 -9.65 -1.06
C LEU A 682 46.22 -8.54 -0.58
N SER A 683 45.76 -7.29 -0.40
CA SER A 683 46.61 -6.23 0.13
C SER A 683 47.21 -6.52 1.52
N PHE A 684 46.65 -7.48 2.27
CA PHE A 684 47.20 -7.93 3.55
C PHE A 684 48.13 -9.16 3.44
N VAL A 685 48.17 -9.83 2.28
CA VAL A 685 48.86 -11.11 2.12
C VAL A 685 49.85 -11.15 0.95
N ASP A 686 49.50 -10.56 -0.19
CA ASP A 686 50.27 -10.53 -1.44
C ASP A 686 50.00 -9.20 -2.20
N GLU A 687 50.92 -8.24 -2.03
CA GLU A 687 50.83 -6.89 -2.61
C GLU A 687 50.90 -6.92 -4.15
N GLU A 688 51.78 -7.74 -4.74
CA GLU A 688 51.97 -7.81 -6.19
C GLU A 688 50.71 -8.33 -6.89
N LYS A 689 50.08 -9.38 -6.35
CA LYS A 689 48.79 -9.85 -6.88
C LYS A 689 47.66 -8.85 -6.67
N ALA A 690 47.66 -8.12 -5.55
CA ALA A 690 46.65 -7.10 -5.30
C ALA A 690 46.70 -6.01 -6.37
N GLU A 691 47.89 -5.58 -6.79
CA GLU A 691 48.08 -4.63 -7.89
C GLU A 691 47.61 -5.20 -9.23
N GLU A 692 47.89 -6.47 -9.52
CA GLU A 692 47.44 -7.12 -10.76
C GLU A 692 45.91 -7.13 -10.87
N TYR A 693 45.20 -7.57 -9.82
CA TYR A 693 43.74 -7.57 -9.82
C TYR A 693 43.16 -6.15 -9.75
N ALA A 694 43.85 -5.20 -9.11
CA ALA A 694 43.42 -3.81 -9.09
C ALA A 694 43.46 -3.18 -10.48
N ALA A 695 44.45 -3.53 -11.31
CA ALA A 695 44.53 -3.08 -12.70
C ALA A 695 43.38 -3.62 -13.59
N ARG A 696 42.71 -4.70 -13.18
CA ARG A 696 41.51 -5.23 -13.86
C ARG A 696 40.22 -4.49 -13.51
N LEU A 697 40.21 -3.71 -12.43
CA LEU A 697 39.03 -2.90 -12.06
C LEU A 697 38.91 -1.71 -13.03
N PRO A 698 37.70 -1.37 -13.51
CA PRO A 698 37.51 -0.22 -14.39
C PRO A 698 37.95 1.05 -13.66
N LEU A 699 38.87 1.79 -14.27
CA LEU A 699 39.36 3.06 -13.75
C LEU A 699 38.19 4.04 -13.68
N ILE A 700 37.86 4.49 -12.48
CA ILE A 700 36.87 5.54 -12.21
C ILE A 700 37.43 6.87 -12.75
N GLY A 701 37.34 7.09 -14.06
CA GLY A 701 37.94 8.27 -14.69
C GLY A 701 37.81 8.37 -16.21
N GLY A 702 37.67 7.25 -16.93
CA GLY A 702 37.43 7.26 -18.37
C GLY A 702 35.93 7.17 -18.67
N GLY A 703 35.20 8.27 -18.54
CA GLY A 703 33.86 8.31 -19.12
C GLY A 703 34.00 8.35 -20.64
N ASP A 704 33.70 7.25 -21.30
CA ASP A 704 33.54 7.16 -22.76
C ASP A 704 32.38 8.07 -23.20
N TYR A 705 32.66 9.37 -23.28
CA TYR A 705 32.02 10.19 -24.29
C TYR A 705 32.71 9.79 -25.61
N GLU A 706 32.15 8.79 -26.29
CA GLU A 706 32.28 8.70 -27.74
C GLU A 706 31.64 9.96 -28.33
N ASP A 707 32.39 11.07 -28.28
CA ASP A 707 32.13 12.24 -29.09
C ASP A 707 32.67 11.89 -30.48
N ASP A 708 31.74 11.73 -31.42
CA ASP A 708 31.89 11.37 -32.82
C ASP A 708 32.58 12.51 -33.62
N SER A 709 33.59 13.15 -33.03
CA SER A 709 34.41 14.17 -33.67
C SER A 709 35.72 13.52 -34.13
N GLU A 710 35.72 13.08 -35.38
CA GLU A 710 36.92 12.84 -36.19
C GLU A 710 37.75 14.14 -36.28
N GLU A 711 38.54 14.46 -35.25
CA GLU A 711 39.72 15.30 -35.41
C GLU A 711 40.90 14.59 -34.75
N GLU A 712 41.70 13.95 -35.61
CA GLU A 712 43.07 13.56 -35.36
C GLU A 712 43.83 14.76 -34.77
N ASP A 713 44.32 14.68 -33.54
CA ASP A 713 45.59 15.28 -33.14
C ASP A 713 46.13 14.65 -31.85
N GLU A 714 47.43 14.44 -31.87
CA GLU A 714 48.28 13.68 -30.95
C GLU A 714 48.33 14.27 -29.52
N GLU A 715 47.67 13.67 -28.52
CA GLU A 715 48.05 13.83 -27.10
C GLU A 715 47.86 12.53 -26.31
N GLU A 716 48.72 11.55 -26.61
CA GLU A 716 48.98 10.36 -25.81
C GLU A 716 49.97 10.74 -24.69
N GLU A 717 49.49 11.03 -23.48
CA GLU A 717 50.19 11.06 -22.17
C GLU A 717 49.53 12.05 -21.19
N ASN A 718 48.34 11.74 -20.67
CA ASN A 718 47.88 12.31 -19.40
C ASN A 718 46.85 11.36 -18.75
N ALA A 719 47.31 10.15 -18.43
CA ALA A 719 46.67 9.40 -17.36
C ALA A 719 46.87 10.20 -16.07
N ALA A 720 45.84 10.96 -15.69
CA ALA A 720 45.84 11.77 -14.48
C ALA A 720 46.05 10.85 -13.26
N MET A 721 47.30 10.75 -12.80
CA MET A 721 47.60 10.36 -11.43
C MET A 721 46.85 11.35 -10.53
N LEU A 722 45.74 10.92 -9.97
CA LEU A 722 45.09 11.61 -8.86
C LEU A 722 46.09 11.67 -7.71
N ASP A 723 46.64 12.86 -7.47
CA ASP A 723 47.62 13.13 -6.42
C ASP A 723 46.99 12.88 -5.05
N GLY A 724 47.56 11.93 -4.30
CA GLY A 724 47.10 11.58 -2.96
C GLY A 724 47.18 12.75 -1.97
N GLU A 725 48.11 13.69 -2.17
CA GLU A 725 48.21 14.91 -1.35
C GLU A 725 47.07 15.90 -1.64
N GLU A 726 46.56 15.93 -2.88
CA GLU A 726 45.42 16.79 -3.25
C GLU A 726 44.09 16.24 -2.70
N LEU A 727 43.93 14.92 -2.67
CA LEU A 727 42.79 14.23 -2.05
C LEU A 727 42.77 14.36 -0.52
N GLU A 728 43.92 14.31 0.14
CA GLU A 728 44.04 14.59 1.58
C GLU A 728 43.87 16.08 1.90
N GLY A 729 44.18 16.97 0.96
CA GLY A 729 43.99 18.42 1.05
C GLY A 729 42.56 18.89 0.76
N MET A 730 41.72 18.06 0.18
CA MET A 730 40.31 18.38 -0.04
C MET A 730 39.55 18.42 1.29
N ASP A 731 39.16 19.63 1.71
CA ASP A 731 38.29 19.83 2.87
C ASP A 731 37.00 19.01 2.72
N ILE A 732 36.88 17.94 3.53
CA ILE A 732 35.67 17.13 3.67
C ILE A 732 34.49 18.08 3.78
N PRO A 733 33.43 17.97 2.94
CA PRO A 733 32.37 18.95 2.88
C PRO A 733 31.70 19.06 4.25
N ARG A 734 32.08 20.08 5.00
CA ARG A 734 31.49 20.39 6.29
C ARG A 734 30.04 20.75 6.01
N ILE A 735 29.15 19.86 6.43
CA ILE A 735 27.69 20.01 6.44
C ILE A 735 27.35 21.42 6.93
N SER A 736 27.08 22.31 5.96
CA SER A 736 26.78 23.69 6.26
C SER A 736 25.38 23.76 6.87
N LYS A 737 25.40 24.13 8.15
CA LYS A 737 24.24 24.40 8.99
C LYS A 737 23.33 25.42 8.30
N LYS A 738 22.08 25.03 8.06
CA LYS A 738 20.96 25.85 7.56
C LYS A 738 20.97 27.29 8.10
N ILE A 739 20.84 28.27 7.20
CA ILE A 739 20.10 29.52 7.45
C ILE A 739 19.11 29.73 6.29
N GLY A 740 17.85 30.00 6.66
CA GLY A 740 16.67 29.71 5.86
C GLY A 740 16.40 30.61 4.66
N GLY A 741 15.55 30.09 3.78
CA GLY A 741 14.99 30.84 2.66
C GLY A 741 14.02 29.96 1.87
N LYS A 742 12.71 30.23 2.01
CA LYS A 742 11.66 29.56 1.25
C LYS A 742 11.83 29.82 -0.26
N GLY A 743 11.80 28.75 -1.04
CA GLY A 743 11.36 28.76 -2.43
C GLY A 743 12.47 28.45 -3.42
N LYS A 744 12.53 27.18 -3.84
CA LYS A 744 12.87 26.77 -5.21
C LYS A 744 12.44 25.32 -5.43
N ARG A 745 11.46 25.13 -6.33
CA ARG A 745 11.21 23.87 -7.03
C ARG A 745 12.13 23.85 -8.26
N ALA A 746 12.74 22.68 -8.47
CA ALA A 746 13.25 22.08 -9.71
C ALA A 746 14.00 22.93 -10.74
N ILE A 747 15.24 22.51 -11.08
CA ILE A 747 15.60 21.88 -12.37
C ILE A 747 16.98 21.24 -12.18
N LEU A 748 17.05 19.92 -12.32
CA LEU A 748 18.26 19.14 -12.63
C LEU A 748 17.83 18.18 -13.75
N SER A 749 17.92 18.65 -14.99
CA SER A 749 18.20 17.87 -16.18
C SER A 749 18.61 18.85 -17.29
N GLY A 750 19.66 18.52 -18.03
CA GLY A 750 20.13 19.26 -19.20
C GLY A 750 21.35 20.15 -18.92
N GLY A 751 22.54 19.59 -19.14
CA GLY A 751 23.74 20.37 -19.40
C GLY A 751 23.54 21.21 -20.65
N GLY A 752 23.79 22.51 -20.53
CA GLY A 752 23.63 23.48 -21.60
C GLY A 752 24.20 24.82 -21.15
N ASP A 753 25.19 25.28 -21.92
CA ASP A 753 26.01 26.47 -21.77
C ASP A 753 25.38 27.65 -20.99
N ASN A 754 26.12 28.13 -19.98
CA ASN A 754 25.63 28.97 -18.89
C ASN A 754 25.57 30.48 -19.23
N ARG A 755 25.55 30.85 -20.52
CA ARG A 755 25.52 32.27 -20.95
C ARG A 755 24.13 32.82 -21.30
N ASP A 756 23.11 31.99 -21.51
CA ASP A 756 21.76 32.44 -21.94
C ASP A 756 20.69 32.53 -20.83
N GLY A 757 20.98 32.05 -19.62
CA GLY A 757 20.03 32.00 -18.51
C GLY A 757 19.58 33.37 -17.97
N GLU A 758 20.41 34.41 -18.09
CA GLU A 758 20.04 35.77 -17.68
C GLU A 758 19.09 36.45 -18.67
N GLN A 759 19.22 36.19 -19.97
CA GLN A 759 18.34 36.80 -20.97
C GLN A 759 16.94 36.20 -20.94
N ARG A 760 16.81 34.88 -20.73
CA ARG A 760 15.50 34.20 -20.59
C ARG A 760 14.74 34.64 -19.33
N LYS A 761 15.43 34.85 -18.19
CA LYS A 761 14.82 35.38 -16.95
C LYS A 761 14.36 36.84 -17.12
N LYS A 762 15.06 37.66 -17.91
CA LYS A 762 14.64 39.04 -18.25
C LYS A 762 13.40 39.05 -19.14
N LYS A 763 13.34 38.21 -20.19
CA LYS A 763 12.15 38.07 -21.06
C LYS A 763 10.91 37.61 -20.29
N ASN A 764 11.06 36.68 -19.35
CA ASN A 764 9.93 36.20 -18.53
C ASN A 764 9.45 37.26 -17.52
N ARG A 765 10.36 38.07 -16.96
CA ARG A 765 10.01 39.21 -16.11
C ARG A 765 9.26 40.30 -16.89
N GLU A 766 9.67 40.58 -18.13
CA GLU A 766 9.00 41.56 -18.99
C GLU A 766 7.59 41.09 -19.39
N ALA A 767 7.43 39.81 -19.75
CA ALA A 767 6.12 39.23 -20.01
C ALA A 767 5.17 39.33 -18.79
N ILE A 768 5.68 39.03 -17.59
CA ILE A 768 4.92 39.19 -16.33
C ILE A 768 4.57 40.67 -16.08
N LEU A 769 5.46 41.61 -16.38
CA LEU A 769 5.18 43.04 -16.25
C LEU A 769 4.10 43.51 -17.25
N ARG A 770 4.12 43.02 -18.49
CA ARG A 770 3.09 43.29 -19.51
C ARG A 770 1.73 42.71 -19.13
N GLN A 771 1.68 41.46 -18.65
CA GLN A 771 0.44 40.87 -18.13
C GLN A 771 -0.13 41.66 -16.93
N ARG A 772 0.73 42.11 -16.02
CA ARG A 772 0.32 42.95 -14.88
C ARG A 772 -0.18 44.33 -15.33
N ALA A 773 0.42 44.92 -16.36
CA ALA A 773 -0.04 46.18 -16.96
C ALA A 773 -1.43 46.01 -17.61
N LYS A 774 -1.63 44.96 -18.40
CA LYS A 774 -2.93 44.64 -19.04
C LYS A 774 -4.03 44.42 -18.01
N LYS A 775 -3.75 43.65 -16.94
CA LYS A 775 -4.68 43.47 -15.81
C LYS A 775 -4.99 44.77 -15.07
N ARG A 776 -4.00 45.68 -14.95
CA ARG A 776 -4.19 47.00 -14.35
C ARG A 776 -5.09 47.89 -15.21
N GLU A 777 -4.88 47.91 -16.52
CA GLU A 777 -5.72 48.68 -17.46
C GLU A 777 -7.16 48.18 -17.49
N GLN A 778 -7.37 46.85 -17.54
CA GLN A 778 -8.70 46.25 -17.44
C GLN A 778 -9.39 46.64 -16.13
N TYR A 779 -8.66 46.60 -15.01
CA TYR A 779 -9.21 47.00 -13.72
C TYR A 779 -9.54 48.51 -13.64
N LEU A 780 -8.71 49.37 -14.24
CA LEU A 780 -8.98 50.81 -14.31
C LEU A 780 -10.19 51.12 -15.20
N LYS A 781 -10.32 50.48 -16.37
CA LYS A 781 -11.51 50.58 -17.23
C LYS A 781 -12.77 50.11 -16.50
N LYS A 782 -12.68 49.02 -15.73
CA LYS A 782 -13.79 48.54 -14.90
C LYS A 782 -14.17 49.58 -13.83
N LEU A 783 -13.21 50.14 -13.11
CA LEU A 783 -13.50 51.18 -12.10
C LEU A 783 -14.02 52.49 -12.70
N GLU A 784 -13.60 52.85 -13.91
CA GLU A 784 -14.12 54.00 -14.67
C GLU A 784 -15.58 53.75 -15.07
N SER A 785 -15.91 52.55 -15.58
CA SER A 785 -17.29 52.15 -15.89
C SER A 785 -18.20 52.10 -14.65
N GLU A 786 -17.63 51.76 -13.48
CA GLU A 786 -18.35 51.76 -12.19
C GLU A 786 -18.43 53.16 -11.54
N GLY A 787 -17.85 54.21 -12.17
CA GLY A 787 -17.80 55.57 -11.64
C GLY A 787 -16.95 55.75 -10.37
N ARG A 788 -16.11 54.76 -10.04
CA ARG A 788 -15.27 54.72 -8.83
C ARG A 788 -13.83 55.23 -9.05
N TYR A 789 -13.43 55.41 -10.30
CA TYR A 789 -12.13 55.96 -10.69
C TYR A 789 -12.32 57.14 -11.63
N ASN A 790 -11.74 58.29 -11.28
CA ASN A 790 -11.72 59.48 -12.12
C ASN A 790 -10.25 59.76 -12.50
N PRO A 791 -9.86 59.68 -13.79
CA PRO A 791 -8.49 59.87 -14.23
C PRO A 791 -7.97 61.28 -13.97
N ASP A 792 -8.84 62.30 -13.99
CA ASP A 792 -8.48 63.70 -13.73
C ASP A 792 -8.29 64.00 -12.24
N ARG A 793 -8.71 63.09 -11.37
CA ARG A 793 -8.59 63.22 -9.92
C ARG A 793 -8.27 61.87 -9.26
N PRO A 794 -7.05 61.34 -9.47
CA PRO A 794 -6.68 60.02 -8.98
C PRO A 794 -6.85 59.95 -7.46
N ALA A 795 -7.58 58.94 -7.00
CA ALA A 795 -7.79 58.71 -5.57
C ALA A 795 -6.42 58.59 -4.89
N LYS A 796 -6.20 59.39 -3.83
CA LYS A 796 -4.96 59.29 -3.04
C LYS A 796 -4.79 57.83 -2.60
N PRO A 797 -3.62 57.22 -2.83
CA PRO A 797 -3.39 55.84 -2.40
C PRO A 797 -3.74 55.72 -0.92
N ASP A 798 -4.47 54.67 -0.56
CA ASP A 798 -4.78 54.38 0.84
C ASP A 798 -3.48 54.45 1.67
N PRO A 799 -3.41 55.31 2.70
CA PRO A 799 -2.21 55.45 3.52
C PRO A 799 -1.88 54.17 4.30
N GLU A 800 -2.74 53.16 4.34
CA GLU A 800 -2.41 51.83 4.88
C GLU A 800 -1.91 50.85 3.82
N ARG A 801 -1.78 51.27 2.56
CA ARG A 801 -1.36 50.41 1.44
C ARG A 801 0.11 50.01 1.51
N TRP A 802 0.96 50.82 2.12
CA TRP A 802 2.37 50.48 2.39
C TRP A 802 2.54 49.66 3.68
N ILE A 803 1.49 49.53 4.49
CA ILE A 803 1.51 48.68 5.69
C ILE A 803 1.30 47.21 5.27
N PRO A 804 2.06 46.24 5.81
CA PRO A 804 1.83 44.82 5.57
C PRO A 804 0.36 44.43 5.76
N LYS A 805 -0.19 43.57 4.89
CA LYS A 805 -1.64 43.26 4.84
C LYS A 805 -2.21 42.86 6.21
N ASN A 806 -1.46 42.12 7.02
CA ASN A 806 -1.82 41.70 8.38
C ASN A 806 -1.83 42.83 9.42
N GLN A 807 -1.19 43.97 9.15
CA GLN A 807 -1.11 45.13 10.03
C GLN A 807 -2.07 46.26 9.64
N ARG A 808 -2.78 46.15 8.52
CA ARG A 808 -3.80 47.12 8.07
C ARG A 808 -5.01 47.12 9.01
N SER A 809 -5.58 48.28 9.26
CA SER A 809 -6.70 48.49 10.21
C SER A 809 -7.90 47.60 9.91
N TYR A 810 -8.23 47.37 8.64
CA TYR A 810 -9.37 46.53 8.26
C TYR A 810 -9.17 45.05 8.63
N ASN A 811 -7.93 44.56 8.60
CA ASN A 811 -7.62 43.17 8.97
C ASN A 811 -7.56 42.96 10.49
N ARG A 812 -7.40 44.02 11.28
CA ARG A 812 -7.52 43.96 12.75
C ARG A 812 -8.96 43.69 13.22
N ARG A 813 -9.99 43.94 12.38
CA ARG A 813 -11.41 43.80 12.76
C ARG A 813 -11.99 42.40 12.59
N GLY A 814 -11.28 41.48 11.92
CA GLY A 814 -11.72 40.10 11.77
C GLY A 814 -11.56 39.29 13.07
N ARG A 815 -12.66 38.79 13.62
CA ARG A 815 -12.71 37.96 14.86
C ARG A 815 -11.74 36.76 14.89
N ARG A 816 -11.19 36.33 13.74
CA ARG A 816 -10.22 35.23 13.62
C ARG A 816 -8.74 35.64 13.66
N GLY A 817 -8.41 36.94 13.72
CA GLY A 817 -7.02 37.44 13.66
C GLY A 817 -6.37 37.76 15.00
N ARG A 818 -7.09 37.70 16.13
CA ARG A 818 -6.63 38.25 17.41
C ARG A 818 -5.46 37.50 18.06
N ASN A 819 -5.14 36.28 17.60
CA ASN A 819 -4.12 35.42 18.20
C ASN A 819 -2.93 35.08 17.29
N LYS A 820 -2.75 35.72 16.13
CA LYS A 820 -1.47 35.62 15.40
C LYS A 820 -0.47 36.60 16.01
N PHE A 821 -0.03 36.27 17.22
CA PHE A 821 1.14 36.86 17.86
C PHE A 821 2.35 36.48 17.00
N VAL A 822 2.99 37.47 16.37
CA VAL A 822 4.35 37.30 15.85
C VAL A 822 5.23 37.31 17.10
N GLY A 823 5.90 36.19 17.36
CA GLY A 823 6.70 35.98 18.57
C GLY A 823 7.66 37.13 18.86
N ALA A 824 8.00 37.29 20.13
CA ALA A 824 8.77 38.40 20.72
C ALA A 824 10.22 38.57 20.21
N GLN A 825 10.59 37.92 19.12
CA GLN A 825 11.93 37.98 18.54
C GLN A 825 11.84 38.54 17.12
N GLY A 826 11.62 39.85 17.02
CA GLY A 826 11.80 40.58 15.76
C GLY A 826 10.78 41.68 15.49
N GLY A 827 11.02 42.86 16.07
CA GLY A 827 10.58 44.15 15.53
C GLY A 827 9.14 44.58 15.85
N GLY A 828 8.95 45.36 16.91
CA GLY A 828 7.66 45.97 17.24
C GLY A 828 7.79 47.35 17.87
N THR A 829 7.98 48.40 17.06
CA THR A 829 7.74 49.81 17.44
C THR A 829 6.25 50.13 17.35
N GLY A 830 5.43 49.49 18.19
CA GLY A 830 3.99 49.73 18.21
C GLY A 830 3.40 49.62 19.61
N ALA A 831 2.39 50.44 19.88
CA ALA A 831 1.73 50.69 21.18
C ALA A 831 1.24 49.45 21.98
N GLY A 832 1.37 48.24 21.45
CA GLY A 832 1.20 47.00 22.21
C GLY A 832 2.43 46.64 23.06
N ALA A 833 3.63 46.94 22.56
CA ALA A 833 4.90 46.72 23.26
C ALA A 833 5.03 47.63 24.50
N ASP A 834 4.56 48.88 24.43
CA ASP A 834 4.62 49.82 25.55
C ASP A 834 3.80 49.35 26.75
N ARG A 835 2.67 48.65 26.52
CA ARG A 835 1.83 48.09 27.59
C ARG A 835 2.44 46.85 28.25
N GLU A 836 3.26 46.09 27.53
CA GLU A 836 3.96 44.92 28.08
C GLU A 836 5.31 45.31 28.71
N ALA A 837 6.01 46.30 28.18
CA ALA A 837 7.19 46.91 28.78
C ALA A 837 6.85 47.54 30.15
N ALA A 838 5.73 48.27 30.24
CA ALA A 838 5.23 48.80 31.51
C ALA A 838 4.87 47.68 32.53
N LYS A 839 4.51 46.48 32.06
CA LYS A 839 4.28 45.34 32.95
C LYS A 839 5.57 44.68 33.42
N LEU A 840 6.67 44.78 32.68
CA LEU A 840 7.96 44.16 33.01
C LEU A 840 8.95 45.11 33.67
N ASP A 841 8.59 46.39 33.84
CA ASP A 841 9.38 47.36 34.58
C ASP A 841 9.45 46.99 36.07
N ALA A 842 10.56 46.35 36.46
CA ALA A 842 10.84 45.95 37.82
C ALA A 842 10.97 47.15 38.77
N ALA A 843 11.33 48.34 38.28
CA ALA A 843 11.42 49.55 39.09
C ALA A 843 10.04 50.07 39.50
N ALA A 844 9.05 50.01 38.60
CA ALA A 844 7.66 50.36 38.91
C ALA A 844 7.04 49.42 39.96
N ARG A 845 7.33 48.12 39.90
CA ARG A 845 6.87 47.15 40.92
C ARG A 845 7.59 47.29 42.26
N ALA A 846 8.85 47.73 42.25
CA ALA A 846 9.57 48.05 43.48
C ALA A 846 9.02 49.32 44.15
N ALA A 847 8.62 50.33 43.35
CA ALA A 847 7.95 51.53 43.85
C ALA A 847 6.57 51.22 44.46
N GLU A 848 5.73 50.40 43.79
CA GLU A 848 4.43 49.96 44.34
C GLU A 848 4.56 49.13 45.64
N ARG A 849 5.67 48.40 45.82
CA ARG A 849 5.95 47.70 47.09
C ARG A 849 6.31 48.65 48.24
N ASN A 850 6.93 49.79 47.95
CA ASN A 850 7.21 50.81 48.97
C ASN A 850 5.96 51.62 49.37
N GLU A 851 4.91 51.63 48.55
CA GLU A 851 3.65 52.34 48.83
C GLU A 851 2.60 51.50 49.61
N GLY A 852 2.97 50.33 50.15
CA GLY A 852 2.24 49.72 51.28
C GLY A 852 0.97 48.91 50.95
N GLY A 853 0.83 48.36 49.75
CA GLY A 853 -0.29 47.47 49.38
C GLY A 853 -0.08 46.00 49.79
N VAL A 854 -0.42 45.64 51.03
CA VAL A 854 -0.40 44.26 51.53
C VAL A 854 -1.63 43.47 51.03
N SER A 855 -1.43 42.47 50.17
CA SER A 855 -2.33 41.30 50.15
C SER A 855 -1.57 40.01 49.86
N SER A 856 -1.26 39.28 50.91
CA SER A 856 -0.63 37.97 50.91
C SER A 856 -1.62 36.87 50.51
N LYS A 857 -1.37 36.16 49.42
CA LYS A 857 -1.81 34.76 49.28
C LYS A 857 -0.65 33.93 48.71
N PRO A 858 -0.18 32.89 49.42
CA PRO A 858 0.90 32.04 48.96
C PRO A 858 0.40 31.05 47.91
N SER A 859 1.31 30.71 47.00
CA SER A 859 1.17 29.69 45.97
C SER A 859 1.08 28.31 46.61
N THR A 860 -0.05 27.61 46.45
CA THR A 860 -0.20 26.20 46.84
C THR A 860 -0.13 25.32 45.60
N ALA A 861 1.08 24.91 45.24
CA ALA A 861 1.32 23.73 44.44
C ALA A 861 1.75 22.62 45.39
N HIS A 862 0.82 21.75 45.82
CA HIS A 862 1.09 20.34 46.16
C HIS A 862 -0.19 19.61 46.62
N MET A 863 -0.32 18.37 46.14
CA MET A 863 -1.11 17.23 46.62
C MET A 863 -2.52 16.92 46.06
N LYS A 864 -2.51 15.86 45.23
CA LYS A 864 -3.24 14.57 45.28
C LYS A 864 -4.79 14.52 45.32
N VAL A 865 -5.28 13.87 44.25
CA VAL A 865 -6.22 12.71 44.15
C VAL A 865 -7.45 12.68 45.06
N GLY A 866 -8.64 12.59 44.44
CA GLY A 866 -9.85 12.12 45.12
C GLY A 866 -11.07 12.05 44.19
N SER A 867 -11.46 10.83 43.85
CA SER A 867 -12.75 10.45 43.27
C SER A 867 -13.95 10.95 44.07
N SER A 868 -15.04 11.34 43.39
CA SER A 868 -16.44 10.98 43.67
C SER A 868 -17.38 12.03 43.08
N GLY A 869 -18.48 11.55 42.50
CA GLY A 869 -19.46 12.40 41.83
C GLY A 869 -20.31 13.22 42.79
N ALA A 870 -20.84 14.34 42.29
CA ALA A 870 -22.17 14.82 42.61
C ALA A 870 -22.52 16.00 41.71
N VAL A 871 -23.61 15.83 40.95
CA VAL A 871 -24.76 16.75 40.82
C VAL A 871 -24.45 18.27 40.89
N ARG A 872 -24.73 19.01 39.80
CA ARG A 872 -25.84 19.99 39.70
C ARG A 872 -25.70 20.95 38.50
N LYS A 873 -26.72 20.88 37.64
CA LYS A 873 -27.68 21.95 37.32
C LYS A 873 -27.18 23.19 36.55
N GLY A 874 -27.58 23.24 35.28
CA GLY A 874 -28.51 24.27 34.78
C GLY A 874 -27.94 25.63 34.40
N GLY A 875 -28.08 26.00 33.13
CA GLY A 875 -27.78 27.35 32.67
C GLY A 875 -28.11 27.61 31.20
N ARG A 876 -29.35 27.31 30.80
CA ARG A 876 -29.93 27.73 29.51
C ARG A 876 -30.14 29.25 29.57
N ARG A 877 -29.57 30.02 28.64
CA ARG A 877 -30.10 31.33 28.27
C ARG A 877 -30.17 31.44 26.74
N ARG A 878 -31.27 32.09 26.38
CA ARG A 878 -31.92 32.28 25.07
C ARG A 878 -30.99 32.56 23.92
#